data_AF-A0A9N9CLD4-F1
#
_entry.id   AF-A0A9N9CLD4-F1
#
_cell.length_a   1.000
_cell.length_b   1.000
_cell.length_c   1.000
_cell.angle_alpha   90.00
_cell.angle_beta   90.00
_cell.angle_gamma   90.00
#
_symmetry.space_group_name_H-M   'P 1'
#
loop_
_entity.id
_entity.type
_entity.pdbx_description
1 polymer ?
#
loop_
_entity_poly.entity_id
_entity_poly.type
_entity_poly.pdbx_seq_one_letter_code
_entity_poly.pdbx_strand_id
1 'polypeptide(L)'
;MPRKKNEQTLDSKFKVIDGRRYQALDDSNYFLPNDENEEERLDVQHIVMKQAFDGNFSAPVDQLLRKGARVLDVCCGSCVWTLELAKEYPNSYFIGIDIAPVVLPVEKPSNLEFVEYNVLDGLPFDDNSFDYVFARYCLAVYTRSQWTKLAIPEYTRITKPGGWVEMMEIDLIRGGDKCENVTRLNNAWIALAESKNFVVIPAFEIRGFLEQSGCYTNIDHKEVPVPVGPKGDKYAEMAIRNFRDLWSGLKYPYVAVMQITGEHYDAILESAIKELIEYGIFWKNVRAWGQKKDYTRSTTESQDKPILTELIYGRTRIFTALAPASTHSPTSSKSTPQASSSPLLWQWEPQKSNSGVPEVRSPVSSFIGSIKQSLSAMFLPVGYPETVHECYAKFHIWLAAETFIGSSTGVLCSQAMLSSLGLGQAEAAAGAVAIQWVLKDGFGEIGKLFFIKRFAYSFDSHPKTWRMISETFAVVGYFLQLCTCIAKPSLFLPLASLGNAFESIQYSIFGATHMAFTRNFALSGNIGDIVAKDDAQMSFAHLLGMLCGVGLITISHDPAFLFSCFAVLVPANLYATLSLLKAAQFEILNQAKLSLIAKQYIDTGEVPTMDELKDREIGFGEWIKPGKSPIGVKVRLGGPASDAFRRSGDIQRSLSVLSNENYLFNYHQKRNVIDILYHSDAESNDIIKSVLHVLKFYDSLAAKVLANKEKIDDERFVKLVHESHGWTNENFGKFVADLDDKDWQSDVVFWKDR
;
A
#
# COMPACT_ATOMS: atom_id res chain seq x y z
N MET A 1 -38.50 -7.92 51.17
CA MET A 1 -37.12 -8.00 50.61
C MET A 1 -37.20 -7.74 49.12
N PRO A 2 -36.59 -6.66 48.60
CA PRO A 2 -36.74 -6.28 47.21
C PRO A 2 -35.81 -7.09 46.31
N ARG A 3 -36.34 -7.45 45.13
CA ARG A 3 -35.66 -8.15 44.04
C ARG A 3 -34.51 -7.31 43.50
N LYS A 4 -33.32 -7.93 43.38
CA LYS A 4 -32.20 -7.42 42.60
C LYS A 4 -32.66 -7.21 41.15
N LYS A 5 -32.57 -5.97 40.65
CA LYS A 5 -32.62 -5.68 39.22
C LYS A 5 -31.32 -6.19 38.60
N ASN A 6 -31.44 -7.07 37.62
CA ASN A 6 -30.40 -7.33 36.64
C ASN A 6 -30.28 -6.08 35.76
N GLU A 7 -29.14 -5.40 35.81
CA GLU A 7 -28.68 -4.50 34.75
C GLU A 7 -27.62 -5.24 33.96
N GLN A 8 -28.05 -5.97 32.93
CA GLN A 8 -27.20 -6.45 31.84
C GLN A 8 -28.04 -6.51 30.56
N THR A 9 -28.31 -5.32 30.03
CA THR A 9 -28.55 -5.07 28.61
C THR A 9 -28.00 -3.66 28.35
N LEU A 10 -26.68 -3.52 28.30
CA LEU A 10 -26.07 -2.35 27.67
C LEU A 10 -25.98 -2.63 26.17
N ASP A 11 -26.43 -1.64 25.41
CA ASP A 11 -26.55 -1.59 23.95
C ASP A 11 -25.32 -2.18 23.23
N SER A 12 -25.51 -2.92 22.13
CA SER A 12 -24.42 -3.59 21.38
C SER A 12 -23.40 -2.63 20.76
N LYS A 13 -23.56 -1.32 20.95
CA LYS A 13 -22.72 -0.24 20.44
C LYS A 13 -21.53 0.13 21.33
N PHE A 14 -21.60 -0.13 22.65
CA PHE A 14 -20.58 0.32 23.60
C PHE A 14 -20.04 -0.80 24.48
N LYS A 15 -18.78 -0.66 24.90
CA LYS A 15 -18.13 -1.53 25.89
C LYS A 15 -17.61 -0.71 27.06
N VAL A 16 -17.69 -1.26 28.27
CA VAL A 16 -17.17 -0.62 29.48
C VAL A 16 -15.93 -1.36 29.93
N ILE A 17 -14.81 -0.65 30.07
CA ILE A 17 -13.53 -1.20 30.49
C ILE A 17 -12.98 -0.29 31.60
N ASP A 18 -12.67 -0.88 32.75
CA ASP A 18 -12.17 -0.16 33.93
C ASP A 18 -13.00 1.08 34.32
N GLY A 19 -14.32 0.99 34.16
CA GLY A 19 -15.27 2.07 34.47
C GLY A 19 -15.37 3.18 33.42
N ARG A 20 -14.62 3.09 32.31
CA ARG A 20 -14.71 4.01 31.16
C ARG A 20 -15.54 3.40 30.03
N ARG A 21 -16.31 4.21 29.31
CA ARG A 21 -17.14 3.78 28.16
C ARG A 21 -16.36 3.98 26.86
N TYR A 22 -16.34 2.97 26.00
CA TYR A 22 -15.68 2.97 24.69
C TYR A 22 -16.61 2.48 23.59
N GLN A 23 -16.29 2.79 22.33
CA GLN A 23 -16.96 2.20 21.15
C GLN A 23 -16.72 0.68 21.08
N ALA A 24 -17.76 -0.09 20.72
CA ALA A 24 -17.71 -1.55 20.57
C ALA A 24 -17.88 -2.02 19.12
N LEU A 25 -17.99 -1.11 18.15
CA LEU A 25 -18.12 -1.44 16.73
C LEU A 25 -16.82 -2.03 16.20
N ASP A 26 -16.88 -3.20 15.55
CA ASP A 26 -15.71 -3.92 15.02
C ASP A 26 -14.92 -3.11 13.97
N ASP A 27 -15.61 -2.23 13.23
CA ASP A 27 -15.00 -1.32 12.24
C ASP A 27 -14.61 0.04 12.84
N SER A 28 -14.82 0.27 14.15
CA SER A 28 -14.45 1.53 14.77
C SER A 28 -12.96 1.63 15.06
N ASN A 29 -12.36 2.59 14.39
CA ASN A 29 -10.97 2.99 14.50
C ASN A 29 -10.69 3.85 15.76
N TYR A 30 -11.73 4.23 16.51
CA TYR A 30 -11.67 5.16 17.63
C TYR A 30 -11.41 4.46 18.97
N PHE A 31 -10.32 4.83 19.64
CA PHE A 31 -9.83 4.15 20.85
C PHE A 31 -9.87 5.01 22.13
N LEU A 32 -10.39 6.24 22.04
CA LEU A 32 -10.65 7.08 23.21
C LEU A 32 -11.99 6.71 23.87
N PRO A 33 -12.14 6.98 25.17
CA PRO A 33 -13.43 6.87 25.84
C PRO A 33 -14.46 7.82 25.22
N ASN A 34 -15.74 7.60 25.52
CA ASN A 34 -16.84 8.49 25.14
C ASN A 34 -17.84 8.64 26.29
N ASP A 35 -17.34 8.76 27.51
CA ASP A 35 -18.10 8.97 28.76
C ASP A 35 -18.07 10.44 29.22
N GLU A 36 -18.83 10.76 30.27
CA GLU A 36 -18.92 12.12 30.84
C GLU A 36 -17.53 12.70 31.18
N ASN A 37 -16.61 11.88 31.68
CA ASN A 37 -15.24 12.29 31.98
C ASN A 37 -14.49 12.75 30.73
N GLU A 38 -14.72 12.10 29.58
CA GLU A 38 -14.13 12.52 28.31
C GLU A 38 -14.78 13.80 27.77
N GLU A 39 -16.09 13.95 27.92
CA GLU A 39 -16.79 15.19 27.55
C GLU A 39 -16.23 16.39 28.32
N GLU A 40 -16.06 16.27 29.65
CA GLU A 40 -15.43 17.31 30.48
C GLU A 40 -13.99 17.63 30.03
N ARG A 41 -13.22 16.60 29.63
CA ARG A 41 -11.86 16.80 29.13
C ARG A 41 -11.87 17.59 27.82
N LEU A 42 -12.76 17.26 26.89
CA LEU A 42 -12.91 17.95 25.61
C LEU A 42 -13.29 19.43 25.78
N ASP A 43 -14.08 19.74 26.81
CA ASP A 43 -14.41 21.12 27.19
C ASP A 43 -13.18 21.90 27.66
N VAL A 44 -12.35 21.28 28.51
CA VAL A 44 -11.05 21.87 28.91
C VAL A 44 -10.15 22.06 27.70
N GLN A 45 -10.08 21.08 26.80
CA GLN A 45 -9.31 21.16 25.56
C GLN A 45 -9.77 22.34 24.70
N HIS A 46 -11.08 22.55 24.57
CA HIS A 46 -11.63 23.67 23.81
C HIS A 46 -11.20 25.02 24.39
N ILE A 47 -11.28 25.21 25.72
CA ILE A 47 -10.85 26.46 26.37
C ILE A 47 -9.37 26.74 26.12
N VAL A 48 -8.51 25.72 26.27
CA VAL A 48 -7.07 25.85 26.02
C VAL A 48 -6.79 26.25 24.57
N MET A 49 -7.45 25.60 23.60
CA MET A 49 -7.22 25.89 22.18
C MET A 49 -7.78 27.24 21.74
N LYS A 50 -8.96 27.63 22.25
CA LYS A 50 -9.55 28.94 21.97
C LYS A 50 -8.65 30.06 22.46
N GLN A 51 -8.11 29.95 23.68
CA GLN A 51 -7.15 30.91 24.20
C GLN A 51 -5.88 30.97 23.34
N ALA A 52 -5.30 29.80 23.03
CA ALA A 52 -4.06 29.73 22.28
C ALA A 52 -4.17 30.40 20.90
N PHE A 53 -5.28 30.15 20.20
CA PHE A 53 -5.51 30.72 18.87
C PHE A 53 -6.11 32.12 18.85
N ASP A 54 -6.47 32.65 20.02
CA ASP A 54 -7.20 33.91 20.20
C ASP A 54 -8.55 33.92 19.45
N GLY A 55 -9.28 32.79 19.51
CA GLY A 55 -10.59 32.67 18.88
C GLY A 55 -10.98 31.25 18.43
N ASN A 56 -12.23 31.11 18.00
CA ASN A 56 -12.83 29.84 17.60
C ASN A 56 -12.44 29.37 16.20
N PHE A 57 -12.06 30.29 15.32
CA PHE A 57 -11.67 30.02 13.93
C PHE A 57 -10.55 30.97 13.50
N SER A 58 -9.87 30.64 12.41
CA SER A 58 -8.82 31.46 11.80
C SER A 58 -9.08 31.76 10.33
N ALA A 59 -9.97 30.99 9.67
CA ALA A 59 -10.54 31.37 8.38
C ALA A 59 -11.29 32.71 8.50
N PRO A 60 -11.33 33.55 7.44
CA PRO A 60 -11.96 34.86 7.48
C PRO A 60 -13.50 34.76 7.35
N VAL A 61 -14.15 34.12 8.33
CA VAL A 61 -15.58 33.77 8.31
C VAL A 61 -16.45 34.62 9.23
N ASP A 62 -15.91 35.51 10.06
CA ASP A 62 -16.71 36.29 11.03
C ASP A 62 -17.89 37.04 10.38
N GLN A 63 -17.63 37.78 9.29
CA GLN A 63 -18.70 38.49 8.58
C GLN A 63 -19.72 37.55 7.92
N LEU A 64 -19.27 36.39 7.44
CA LEU A 64 -20.12 35.34 6.88
C LEU A 64 -21.07 34.81 7.97
N LEU A 65 -20.54 34.50 9.15
CA LEU A 65 -21.31 34.01 10.29
C LEU A 65 -22.29 35.05 10.84
N ARG A 66 -21.93 36.35 10.85
CA ARG A 66 -22.84 37.43 11.28
C ARG A 66 -24.02 37.64 10.33
N LYS A 67 -23.79 37.49 9.02
CA LYS A 67 -24.84 37.60 7.99
C LYS A 67 -25.80 36.41 8.02
N GLY A 68 -25.29 35.24 8.35
CA GLY A 68 -26.02 33.99 8.38
C GLY A 68 -25.41 32.98 7.42
N ALA A 69 -24.97 31.87 7.97
CA ALA A 69 -24.24 30.81 7.28
C ALA A 69 -24.68 29.46 7.82
N ARG A 70 -24.54 28.41 7.01
CA ARG A 70 -24.70 27.02 7.45
C ARG A 70 -23.32 26.43 7.72
N VAL A 71 -23.10 25.98 8.95
CA VAL A 71 -21.79 25.56 9.47
C VAL A 71 -21.83 24.10 9.90
N LEU A 72 -20.79 23.33 9.55
CA LEU A 72 -20.58 21.96 10.02
C LEU A 72 -19.35 21.89 10.93
N ASP A 73 -19.50 21.26 12.10
CA ASP A 73 -18.42 20.86 13.01
C ASP A 73 -18.25 19.33 12.92
N VAL A 74 -17.19 18.90 12.23
CA VAL A 74 -16.89 17.49 11.95
C VAL A 74 -16.11 16.89 13.12
N CYS A 75 -16.59 15.73 13.62
CA CYS A 75 -16.09 15.08 14.83
C CYS A 75 -16.19 16.03 16.04
N CYS A 76 -17.41 16.52 16.29
CA CYS A 76 -17.64 17.64 17.20
C CYS A 76 -17.35 17.32 18.69
N GLY A 77 -17.15 16.05 19.06
CA GLY A 77 -16.88 15.65 20.43
C GLY A 77 -18.00 16.10 21.38
N SER A 78 -17.66 16.79 22.48
CA SER A 78 -18.66 17.36 23.41
C SER A 78 -19.59 18.42 22.80
N CYS A 79 -19.38 18.81 21.54
CA CYS A 79 -20.14 19.83 20.81
C CYS A 79 -20.01 21.24 21.44
N VAL A 80 -19.05 21.45 22.35
CA VAL A 80 -18.82 22.73 23.04
C VAL A 80 -18.49 23.88 22.09
N TRP A 81 -17.71 23.63 21.03
CA TRP A 81 -17.36 24.63 20.02
C TRP A 81 -18.61 25.07 19.23
N THR A 82 -19.41 24.10 18.78
CA THR A 82 -20.68 24.35 18.09
C THR A 82 -21.66 25.11 18.98
N LEU A 83 -21.82 24.70 20.24
CA LEU A 83 -22.69 25.35 21.22
C LEU A 83 -22.30 26.81 21.46
N GLU A 84 -21.00 27.10 21.56
CA GLU A 84 -20.51 28.45 21.78
C GLU A 84 -20.77 29.35 20.57
N LEU A 85 -20.42 28.90 19.36
CA LEU A 85 -20.64 29.66 18.14
C LEU A 85 -22.12 29.86 17.82
N ALA A 86 -22.99 28.88 18.09
CA ALA A 86 -24.43 29.03 17.90
C ALA A 86 -25.01 30.15 18.78
N LYS A 87 -24.47 30.36 19.98
CA LYS A 87 -24.85 31.47 20.88
C LYS A 87 -24.31 32.81 20.37
N GLU A 88 -23.08 32.84 19.88
CA GLU A 88 -22.42 34.07 19.41
C GLU A 88 -22.98 34.57 18.06
N TYR A 89 -23.38 33.65 17.18
CA TYR A 89 -23.85 33.93 15.81
C TYR A 89 -25.29 33.42 15.60
N PRO A 90 -26.31 34.09 16.16
CA PRO A 90 -27.70 33.61 16.13
C PRO A 90 -28.33 33.58 14.73
N ASN A 91 -27.74 34.27 13.74
CA ASN A 91 -28.19 34.26 12.35
C ASN A 91 -27.66 33.06 11.55
N SER A 92 -26.68 32.32 12.07
CA SER A 92 -26.10 31.14 11.43
C SER A 92 -26.67 29.87 12.01
N TYR A 93 -26.70 28.79 11.22
CA TYR A 93 -27.18 27.47 11.62
C TYR A 93 -26.01 26.50 11.72
N PHE A 94 -25.86 25.85 12.87
CA PHE A 94 -24.73 25.01 13.20
C PHE A 94 -25.14 23.55 13.34
N ILE A 95 -24.32 22.65 12.80
CA ILE A 95 -24.51 21.20 12.90
C ILE A 95 -23.23 20.59 13.43
N GLY A 96 -23.32 19.85 14.53
CA GLY A 96 -22.24 18.98 15.01
C GLY A 96 -22.49 17.54 14.58
N ILE A 97 -21.46 16.85 14.09
CA ILE A 97 -21.53 15.43 13.71
C ILE A 97 -20.45 14.63 14.44
N ASP A 98 -20.82 13.53 15.09
CA ASP A 98 -19.89 12.64 15.80
C ASP A 98 -20.39 11.19 15.82
N ILE A 99 -19.48 10.22 15.97
CA ILE A 99 -19.82 8.80 16.07
C ILE A 99 -20.40 8.45 17.45
N ALA A 100 -20.08 9.23 18.49
CA ALA A 100 -20.62 9.05 19.82
C ALA A 100 -21.81 9.99 20.07
N PRO A 101 -22.86 9.55 20.78
CA PRO A 101 -23.96 10.42 21.14
C PRO A 101 -23.49 11.53 22.08
N VAL A 102 -23.99 12.74 21.87
CA VAL A 102 -23.68 13.92 22.70
C VAL A 102 -24.90 14.35 23.50
N VAL A 103 -24.70 14.62 24.79
CA VAL A 103 -25.75 15.16 25.66
C VAL A 103 -25.73 16.68 25.60
N LEU A 104 -26.65 17.26 24.82
CA LEU A 104 -26.78 18.72 24.74
C LEU A 104 -27.54 19.29 25.96
N PRO A 105 -27.22 20.52 26.41
CA PRO A 105 -27.98 21.20 27.47
C PRO A 105 -29.46 21.37 27.10
N VAL A 106 -30.34 21.34 28.12
CA VAL A 106 -31.80 21.52 27.95
C VAL A 106 -32.11 22.84 27.23
N GLU A 107 -31.38 23.91 27.55
CA GLU A 107 -31.51 25.23 26.93
C GLU A 107 -30.50 25.44 25.79
N LYS A 108 -30.41 24.48 24.85
CA LYS A 108 -29.56 24.65 23.66
C LYS A 108 -30.15 25.73 22.72
N PRO A 109 -29.30 26.47 21.96
CA PRO A 109 -29.78 27.38 20.93
C PRO A 109 -30.65 26.67 19.87
N SER A 110 -31.65 27.36 19.33
CA SER A 110 -32.55 26.82 18.31
C SER A 110 -31.90 26.65 16.93
N ASN A 111 -30.77 27.33 16.71
CA ASN A 111 -29.95 27.29 15.50
C ASN A 111 -28.81 26.24 15.58
N LEU A 112 -28.95 25.23 16.43
CA LEU A 112 -27.98 24.15 16.61
C LEU A 112 -28.64 22.77 16.52
N GLU A 113 -28.02 21.88 15.75
CA GLU A 113 -28.39 20.47 15.60
C GLU A 113 -27.18 19.56 15.83
N PHE A 114 -27.44 18.34 16.32
CA PHE A 114 -26.43 17.30 16.48
C PHE A 114 -26.87 16.04 15.73
N VAL A 115 -25.91 15.39 15.08
CA VAL A 115 -26.10 14.19 14.26
C VAL A 115 -25.12 13.10 14.72
N GLU A 116 -25.64 11.99 15.24
CA GLU A 116 -24.84 10.78 15.50
C GLU A 116 -24.60 10.05 14.17
N TYR A 117 -23.35 10.04 13.68
CA TYR A 117 -22.99 9.42 12.41
C TYR A 117 -21.50 9.12 12.29
N ASN A 118 -21.17 8.01 11.65
CA ASN A 118 -19.79 7.63 11.37
C ASN A 118 -19.28 8.31 10.10
N VAL A 119 -18.38 9.29 10.25
CA VAL A 119 -17.82 10.06 9.13
C VAL A 119 -17.02 9.21 8.12
N LEU A 120 -16.62 7.98 8.49
CA LEU A 120 -15.96 7.04 7.58
C LEU A 120 -16.89 6.47 6.50
N ASP A 121 -18.21 6.60 6.67
CA ASP A 121 -19.22 6.16 5.70
C ASP A 121 -19.56 7.25 4.66
N GLY A 122 -18.85 8.39 4.69
CA GLY A 122 -19.15 9.59 3.89
C GLY A 122 -20.19 10.49 4.58
N LEU A 123 -20.01 11.80 4.49
CA LEU A 123 -20.82 12.76 5.23
C LEU A 123 -22.27 12.80 4.70
N PRO A 124 -23.29 12.69 5.57
CA PRO A 124 -24.69 12.49 5.19
C PRO A 124 -25.39 13.79 4.79
N PHE A 125 -24.69 14.64 4.02
CA PHE A 125 -25.17 15.94 3.59
C PHE A 125 -25.05 16.09 2.08
N ASP A 126 -25.95 16.85 1.48
CA ASP A 126 -25.93 17.13 0.04
C ASP A 126 -24.71 17.99 -0.34
N ASP A 127 -24.32 17.91 -1.60
CA ASP A 127 -23.26 18.73 -2.18
C ASP A 127 -23.55 20.22 -1.99
N ASN A 128 -22.52 21.01 -1.72
CA ASN A 128 -22.62 22.47 -1.57
C ASN A 128 -23.68 22.90 -0.53
N SER A 129 -23.77 22.19 0.58
CA SER A 129 -24.69 22.50 1.68
C SER A 129 -24.15 23.54 2.67
N PHE A 130 -22.84 23.58 2.90
CA PHE A 130 -22.24 24.37 3.97
C PHE A 130 -21.42 25.55 3.47
N ASP A 131 -21.55 26.68 4.16
CA ASP A 131 -20.75 27.88 3.91
C ASP A 131 -19.40 27.81 4.66
N TYR A 132 -19.35 27.06 5.76
CA TYR A 132 -18.13 26.82 6.54
C TYR A 132 -18.12 25.40 7.12
N VAL A 133 -17.01 24.68 6.93
CA VAL A 133 -16.77 23.35 7.51
C VAL A 133 -15.52 23.43 8.40
N PHE A 134 -15.68 23.05 9.66
CA PHE A 134 -14.62 23.00 10.65
C PHE A 134 -14.37 21.55 11.08
N ALA A 135 -13.11 21.14 11.20
CA ALA A 135 -12.73 19.83 11.70
C ALA A 135 -11.51 19.95 12.63
N ARG A 136 -11.56 19.29 13.79
CA ARG A 136 -10.49 19.37 14.79
C ARG A 136 -10.11 17.99 15.33
N TYR A 137 -8.80 17.72 15.42
CA TYR A 137 -8.24 16.48 15.96
C TYR A 137 -8.79 15.21 15.32
N CYS A 138 -9.01 15.26 14.01
CA CYS A 138 -9.43 14.12 13.20
C CYS A 138 -8.26 13.17 12.87
N LEU A 139 -7.03 13.46 13.35
CA LEU A 139 -5.85 12.60 13.19
C LEU A 139 -6.02 11.19 13.78
N ALA A 140 -6.95 10.99 14.72
CA ALA A 140 -7.27 9.69 15.31
C ALA A 140 -8.48 9.01 14.63
N VAL A 141 -8.98 9.58 13.53
CA VAL A 141 -10.18 9.12 12.81
C VAL A 141 -9.81 8.55 11.44
N TYR A 142 -9.04 9.30 10.63
CA TYR A 142 -8.72 8.93 9.25
C TYR A 142 -7.29 8.39 9.09
N THR A 143 -7.14 7.30 8.33
CA THR A 143 -5.84 6.83 7.82
C THR A 143 -5.28 7.79 6.75
N ARG A 144 -3.98 7.66 6.40
CA ARG A 144 -3.33 8.50 5.36
C ARG A 144 -4.09 8.49 4.03
N SER A 145 -4.57 7.31 3.60
CA SER A 145 -5.35 7.20 2.37
C SER A 145 -6.76 7.76 2.50
N GLN A 146 -7.37 7.71 3.69
CA GLN A 146 -8.71 8.26 3.92
C GLN A 146 -8.71 9.79 3.95
N TRP A 147 -7.63 10.44 4.41
CA TRP A 147 -7.51 11.89 4.28
C TRP A 147 -7.62 12.36 2.82
N THR A 148 -6.90 11.73 1.91
CA THR A 148 -6.86 12.12 0.49
C THR A 148 -8.04 11.59 -0.32
N LYS A 149 -8.55 10.39 -0.01
CA LYS A 149 -9.63 9.73 -0.79
C LYS A 149 -11.03 9.89 -0.21
N LEU A 150 -11.17 10.31 1.04
CA LEU A 150 -12.46 10.45 1.71
C LEU A 150 -12.64 11.83 2.35
N ALA A 151 -11.87 12.18 3.37
CA ALA A 151 -12.11 13.38 4.18
C ALA A 151 -12.06 14.67 3.34
N ILE A 152 -10.97 14.91 2.62
CA ILE A 152 -10.81 16.12 1.80
C ILE A 152 -11.83 16.15 0.65
N PRO A 153 -12.06 15.06 -0.12
CA PRO A 153 -13.15 15.01 -1.09
C PRO A 153 -14.52 15.31 -0.50
N GLU A 154 -14.87 14.75 0.66
CA GLU A 154 -16.16 14.98 1.32
C GLU A 154 -16.30 16.41 1.83
N TYR A 155 -15.28 16.95 2.52
CA TYR A 155 -15.27 18.35 2.96
C TYR A 155 -15.43 19.29 1.76
N THR A 156 -14.75 18.99 0.66
CA THR A 156 -14.87 19.74 -0.59
C THR A 156 -16.27 19.61 -1.18
N ARG A 157 -16.84 18.41 -1.24
CA ARG A 157 -18.15 18.11 -1.83
C ARG A 157 -19.25 18.90 -1.14
N ILE A 158 -19.31 18.85 0.19
CA ILE A 158 -20.37 19.49 0.97
C ILE A 158 -20.20 20.99 1.13
N THR A 159 -18.99 21.53 0.93
CA THR A 159 -18.74 22.97 1.00
C THR A 159 -19.22 23.67 -0.27
N LYS A 160 -19.93 24.79 -0.13
CA LYS A 160 -20.38 25.62 -1.26
C LYS A 160 -19.21 26.21 -2.03
N PRO A 161 -19.33 26.49 -3.33
CA PRO A 161 -18.37 27.34 -4.03
C PRO A 161 -18.23 28.69 -3.30
N GLY A 162 -17.00 29.10 -3.00
CA GLY A 162 -16.72 30.27 -2.16
C GLY A 162 -16.86 30.05 -0.64
N GLY A 163 -17.29 28.87 -0.19
CA GLY A 163 -17.30 28.47 1.22
C GLY A 163 -15.90 28.09 1.73
N TRP A 164 -15.76 27.95 3.04
CA TRP A 164 -14.48 27.71 3.71
C TRP A 164 -14.40 26.33 4.34
N VAL A 165 -13.22 25.70 4.26
CA VAL A 165 -12.85 24.54 5.07
C VAL A 165 -11.70 24.94 5.98
N GLU A 166 -11.79 24.62 7.27
CA GLU A 166 -10.74 24.83 8.25
C GLU A 166 -10.51 23.57 9.08
N MET A 167 -9.24 23.18 9.20
CA MET A 167 -8.81 21.99 9.91
C MET A 167 -7.80 22.36 11.01
N MET A 168 -7.87 21.68 12.15
CA MET A 168 -6.99 21.92 13.30
C MET A 168 -6.37 20.61 13.81
N GLU A 169 -5.04 20.51 13.79
CA GLU A 169 -4.30 19.31 14.24
C GLU A 169 -3.12 19.66 15.16
N ILE A 170 -2.61 18.64 15.87
CA ILE A 170 -1.49 18.74 16.82
C ILE A 170 -0.29 17.94 16.35
N ASP A 171 0.90 18.51 16.50
CA ASP A 171 2.17 17.81 16.30
C ASP A 171 2.60 17.14 17.61
N LEU A 172 2.43 15.81 17.68
CA LEU A 172 2.73 14.98 18.85
C LEU A 172 4.18 14.50 18.89
N ILE A 173 5.04 14.88 17.94
CA ILE A 173 6.32 14.21 17.70
C ILE A 173 7.44 14.67 18.67
N ARG A 174 7.25 15.75 19.45
CA ARG A 174 8.29 16.29 20.34
C ARG A 174 7.91 16.27 21.82
N GLY A 175 8.50 15.34 22.58
CA GLY A 175 8.71 15.52 24.02
C GLY A 175 9.95 16.38 24.23
N GLY A 176 9.93 17.35 25.16
CA GLY A 176 11.11 18.16 25.45
C GLY A 176 12.28 17.28 25.94
N ASP A 177 13.53 17.67 25.69
CA ASP A 177 14.74 16.88 25.99
C ASP A 177 14.85 16.36 27.45
N LYS A 178 14.09 16.96 28.37
CA LYS A 178 14.05 16.63 29.81
C LYS A 178 12.80 15.84 30.24
N CYS A 179 11.87 15.55 29.33
CA CYS A 179 10.61 14.86 29.62
C CYS A 179 10.61 13.45 29.00
N GLU A 180 11.35 12.52 29.62
CA GLU A 180 11.52 11.15 29.13
C GLU A 180 10.21 10.35 29.18
N ASN A 181 9.44 10.45 30.27
CA ASN A 181 8.17 9.75 30.39
C ASN A 181 7.12 10.33 29.44
N VAL A 182 7.11 11.64 29.19
CA VAL A 182 6.28 12.23 28.13
C VAL A 182 6.67 11.68 26.76
N THR A 183 7.97 11.59 26.47
CA THR A 183 8.47 11.01 25.21
C THR A 183 8.06 9.55 25.06
N ARG A 184 8.13 8.77 26.15
CA ARG A 184 7.67 7.38 26.17
C ARG A 184 6.18 7.25 25.85
N LEU A 185 5.35 8.15 26.38
CA LEU A 185 3.92 8.21 26.10
C LEU A 185 3.62 8.65 24.65
N ASN A 186 4.42 9.54 24.06
CA ASN A 186 4.32 9.91 22.65
C ASN A 186 4.72 8.75 21.72
N ASN A 187 5.77 8.01 22.06
CA ASN A 187 6.18 6.83 21.28
C ASN A 187 5.11 5.73 21.31
N ALA A 188 4.43 5.56 22.45
CA ALA A 188 3.30 4.64 22.55
C ALA A 188 2.10 5.09 21.69
N TRP A 189 1.88 6.40 21.54
CA TRP A 189 0.88 6.93 20.58
C TRP A 189 1.22 6.52 19.15
N ILE A 190 2.48 6.71 18.73
CA ILE A 190 2.95 6.35 17.38
C ILE A 190 2.79 4.85 17.14
N ALA A 191 3.22 4.01 18.08
CA ALA A 191 3.09 2.56 17.97
C ALA A 191 1.62 2.11 17.92
N LEU A 192 0.73 2.75 18.70
CA LEU A 192 -0.70 2.48 18.64
C LEU A 192 -1.28 2.88 17.27
N ALA A 193 -0.88 4.04 16.75
CA ALA A 193 -1.27 4.51 15.43
C ALA A 193 -0.85 3.51 14.34
N GLU A 194 0.42 3.10 14.31
CA GLU A 194 0.95 2.12 13.36
C GLU A 194 0.23 0.77 13.44
N SER A 195 -0.06 0.27 14.65
CA SER A 195 -0.77 -1.01 14.85
C SER A 195 -2.19 -1.02 14.26
N LYS A 196 -2.75 0.16 14.01
CA LYS A 196 -4.10 0.37 13.46
C LYS A 196 -4.08 0.94 12.04
N ASN A 197 -2.93 0.97 11.38
CA ASN A 197 -2.73 1.63 10.09
C ASN A 197 -3.08 3.13 10.09
N PHE A 198 -3.07 3.80 11.24
CA PHE A 198 -3.05 5.25 11.31
C PHE A 198 -1.62 5.73 11.07
N VAL A 199 -1.49 6.80 10.29
CA VAL A 199 -0.27 7.58 10.27
C VAL A 199 -0.53 8.78 11.15
N VAL A 200 0.33 9.04 12.13
CA VAL A 200 0.35 10.35 12.79
C VAL A 200 0.77 11.35 11.74
N ILE A 201 -0.21 11.99 11.11
CA ILE A 201 0.07 12.98 10.08
C ILE A 201 0.66 14.20 10.81
N PRO A 202 1.86 14.65 10.44
CA PRO A 202 2.41 15.86 11.01
C PRO A 202 1.43 17.02 10.78
N ALA A 203 1.18 17.83 11.81
CA ALA A 203 0.19 18.91 11.73
C ALA A 203 0.46 19.94 10.62
N PHE A 204 1.63 19.95 9.98
CA PHE A 204 1.92 20.79 8.81
C PHE A 204 1.36 20.22 7.49
N GLU A 205 1.07 18.92 7.40
CA GLU A 205 0.58 18.30 6.15
C GLU A 205 -0.89 18.65 5.85
N ILE A 206 -1.68 19.07 6.84
CA ILE A 206 -3.10 19.42 6.62
C ILE A 206 -3.29 20.58 5.63
N ARG A 207 -2.31 21.49 5.57
CA ARG A 207 -2.27 22.52 4.53
C ARG A 207 -1.99 21.92 3.16
N GLY A 208 -1.03 21.00 3.09
CA GLY A 208 -0.67 20.28 1.87
C GLY A 208 -1.85 19.53 1.28
N PHE A 209 -2.75 18.98 2.09
CA PHE A 209 -3.98 18.35 1.59
C PHE A 209 -4.92 19.31 0.87
N LEU A 210 -5.09 20.53 1.38
CA LEU A 210 -5.88 21.56 0.69
C LEU A 210 -5.21 21.97 -0.63
N GLU A 211 -3.89 22.12 -0.64
CA GLU A 211 -3.11 22.49 -1.83
C GLU A 211 -3.17 21.40 -2.92
N GLN A 212 -2.90 20.16 -2.54
CA GLN A 212 -2.87 19.00 -3.44
C GLN A 212 -4.23 18.69 -4.05
N SER A 213 -5.33 18.99 -3.36
CA SER A 213 -6.68 18.78 -3.91
C SER A 213 -6.95 19.62 -5.16
N GLY A 214 -6.22 20.73 -5.36
CA GLY A 214 -6.46 21.67 -6.45
C GLY A 214 -7.81 22.42 -6.38
N CYS A 215 -8.66 22.12 -5.40
CA CYS A 215 -10.03 22.63 -5.29
C CYS A 215 -10.15 23.93 -4.49
N TYR A 216 -9.11 24.32 -3.76
CA TYR A 216 -9.12 25.49 -2.86
C TYR A 216 -8.26 26.64 -3.38
N THR A 217 -8.66 27.85 -3.00
CA THR A 217 -7.93 29.11 -3.14
C THR A 217 -7.84 29.79 -1.76
N ASN A 218 -7.11 30.89 -1.64
CA ASN A 218 -6.90 31.59 -0.36
C ASN A 218 -6.45 30.65 0.76
N ILE A 219 -5.55 29.71 0.44
CA ILE A 219 -5.05 28.71 1.38
C ILE A 219 -4.04 29.38 2.30
N ASP A 220 -4.22 29.24 3.61
CA ASP A 220 -3.29 29.73 4.61
C ASP A 220 -3.32 28.84 5.86
N HIS A 221 -2.40 29.09 6.80
CA HIS A 221 -2.28 28.36 8.04
C HIS A 221 -1.76 29.25 9.19
N LYS A 222 -2.12 28.90 10.42
CA LYS A 222 -1.64 29.52 11.65
C LYS A 222 -1.12 28.44 12.58
N GLU A 223 0.11 28.62 13.04
CA GLU A 223 0.77 27.74 13.99
C GLU A 223 0.84 28.42 15.35
N VAL A 224 0.45 27.71 16.41
CA VAL A 224 0.50 28.20 17.78
C VAL A 224 1.14 27.17 18.70
N PRO A 225 2.21 27.52 19.43
CA PRO A 225 2.74 26.69 20.50
C PRO A 225 1.85 26.79 21.74
N VAL A 226 1.41 25.63 22.26
CA VAL A 226 0.62 25.54 23.49
C VAL A 226 1.54 25.07 24.63
N PRO A 227 1.80 25.91 25.65
CA PRO A 227 2.63 25.53 26.79
C PRO A 227 1.93 24.51 27.70
N VAL A 228 2.68 23.50 28.14
CA VAL A 228 2.26 22.49 29.13
C VAL A 228 3.33 22.45 30.24
N GLY A 229 3.17 23.30 31.27
CA GLY A 229 4.11 23.53 32.41
C GLY A 229 5.37 24.38 32.09
N PRO A 230 6.27 24.69 33.05
CA PRO A 230 6.03 25.12 34.43
C PRO A 230 5.60 26.60 34.52
N LYS A 231 4.62 26.84 35.41
CA LYS A 231 4.12 28.07 36.05
C LYS A 231 4.37 29.48 35.45
N GLY A 232 3.22 30.15 35.25
CA GLY A 232 3.02 31.59 35.15
C GLY A 232 1.57 31.97 34.79
N ASP A 233 0.83 31.03 34.18
CA ASP A 233 -0.48 31.28 33.57
C ASP A 233 -1.49 30.17 33.88
N LYS A 234 -2.74 30.55 34.17
CA LYS A 234 -3.88 29.64 34.41
C LYS A 234 -4.09 28.67 33.25
N TYR A 235 -3.73 29.07 32.03
CA TYR A 235 -3.83 28.22 30.84
C TYR A 235 -2.89 27.01 30.88
N ALA A 236 -1.71 27.13 31.47
CA ALA A 236 -0.76 26.02 31.58
C ALA A 236 -1.27 24.92 32.54
N GLU A 237 -1.99 25.28 33.60
CA GLU A 237 -2.60 24.32 34.52
C GLU A 237 -3.74 23.54 33.85
N MET A 238 -4.56 24.22 33.04
CA MET A 238 -5.60 23.57 32.25
C MET A 238 -5.01 22.63 31.19
N ALA A 239 -3.90 23.01 30.57
CA ALA A 239 -3.19 22.16 29.61
C ALA A 239 -2.64 20.88 30.27
N ILE A 240 -2.06 20.98 31.48
CA ILE A 240 -1.61 19.81 32.26
C ILE A 240 -2.80 18.93 32.66
N ARG A 241 -3.94 19.50 33.05
CA ARG A 241 -5.15 18.73 33.33
C ARG A 241 -5.62 17.98 32.09
N ASN A 242 -5.73 18.65 30.96
CA ASN A 242 -6.10 18.02 29.69
C ASN A 242 -5.13 16.89 29.29
N PHE A 243 -3.82 17.09 29.51
CA PHE A 243 -2.81 16.02 29.35
C PHE A 243 -3.14 14.83 30.25
N ARG A 244 -3.27 15.04 31.56
CA ARG A 244 -3.53 13.95 32.51
C ARG A 244 -4.76 13.14 32.11
N ASP A 245 -5.85 13.83 31.82
CA ASP A 245 -7.14 13.21 31.54
C ASP A 245 -7.11 12.43 30.21
N LEU A 246 -6.43 12.96 29.17
CA LEU A 246 -6.28 12.30 27.87
C LEU A 246 -5.50 10.99 28.01
N TRP A 247 -4.32 11.02 28.65
CA TRP A 247 -3.53 9.82 28.83
C TRP A 247 -4.14 8.84 29.84
N SER A 248 -4.95 9.32 30.80
CA SER A 248 -5.75 8.42 31.63
C SER A 248 -6.79 7.65 30.80
N GLY A 249 -7.44 8.32 29.84
CA GLY A 249 -8.39 7.67 28.92
C GLY A 249 -7.75 6.65 27.96
N LEU A 250 -6.47 6.86 27.62
CA LEU A 250 -5.69 5.99 26.75
C LEU A 250 -5.03 4.78 27.44
N LYS A 251 -5.21 4.63 28.76
CA LYS A 251 -4.62 3.53 29.54
C LYS A 251 -4.89 2.16 28.92
N TYR A 252 -6.15 1.87 28.57
CA TYR A 252 -6.56 0.57 28.03
C TYR A 252 -5.75 0.17 26.77
N PRO A 253 -5.73 0.96 25.68
CA PRO A 253 -4.94 0.61 24.50
C PRO A 253 -3.42 0.68 24.75
N TYR A 254 -2.94 1.55 25.64
CA TYR A 254 -1.50 1.71 25.90
C TYR A 254 -0.88 0.55 26.67
N VAL A 255 -1.57 0.02 27.67
CA VAL A 255 -1.13 -1.16 28.42
C VAL A 255 -0.89 -2.34 27.47
N ALA A 256 -1.73 -2.50 26.44
CA ALA A 256 -1.58 -3.53 25.42
C ALA A 256 -0.38 -3.28 24.49
N VAL A 257 -0.25 -2.07 23.93
CA VAL A 257 0.83 -1.73 22.99
C VAL A 257 2.21 -1.70 23.67
N MET A 258 2.27 -1.16 24.89
CA MET A 258 3.52 -1.05 25.66
C MET A 258 3.90 -2.37 26.36
N GLN A 259 2.99 -3.35 26.40
CA GLN A 259 3.19 -4.64 27.09
C GLN A 259 3.60 -4.49 28.57
N ILE A 260 2.95 -3.56 29.28
CA ILE A 260 3.18 -3.30 30.70
C ILE A 260 1.90 -3.54 31.52
N THR A 261 1.99 -3.52 32.85
CA THR A 261 0.81 -3.58 33.71
C THR A 261 0.15 -2.20 33.83
N GLY A 262 -1.15 -2.18 34.17
CA GLY A 262 -1.86 -0.92 34.43
C GLY A 262 -1.25 -0.09 35.54
N GLU A 263 -0.70 -0.72 36.58
CA GLU A 263 0.01 -0.05 37.69
C GLU A 263 1.31 0.61 37.22
N HIS A 264 2.07 -0.06 36.34
CA HIS A 264 3.27 0.52 35.75
C HIS A 264 2.90 1.70 34.84
N TYR A 265 1.81 1.58 34.07
CA TYR A 265 1.30 2.69 33.26
C TYR A 265 0.98 3.92 34.11
N ASP A 266 0.26 3.74 35.23
CA ASP A 266 -0.08 4.84 36.14
C ASP A 266 1.19 5.51 36.70
N ALA A 267 2.22 4.73 37.04
CA ALA A 267 3.50 5.25 37.50
C ALA A 267 4.24 6.08 36.43
N ILE A 268 4.17 5.67 35.16
CA ILE A 268 4.74 6.44 34.03
C ILE A 268 3.97 7.75 33.84
N LEU A 269 2.63 7.70 33.87
CA LEU A 269 1.79 8.88 33.71
C LEU A 269 2.04 9.91 34.81
N GLU A 270 2.09 9.46 36.07
CA GLU A 270 2.41 10.35 37.20
C GLU A 270 3.83 10.94 37.11
N SER A 271 4.79 10.18 36.58
CA SER A 271 6.14 10.67 36.34
C SER A 271 6.19 11.69 35.20
N ALA A 272 5.46 11.44 34.10
CA ALA A 272 5.32 12.38 32.98
C ALA A 272 4.68 13.71 33.44
N ILE A 273 3.67 13.65 34.30
CA ILE A 273 3.04 14.85 34.88
C ILE A 273 4.05 15.64 35.72
N LYS A 274 4.88 14.96 36.53
CA LYS A 274 5.94 15.65 37.30
C LYS A 274 6.95 16.31 36.38
N GLU A 275 7.39 15.64 35.32
CA GLU A 275 8.28 16.21 34.30
C GLU A 275 7.67 17.45 33.65
N LEU A 276 6.38 17.41 33.28
CA LEU A 276 5.67 18.56 32.73
C LEU A 276 5.64 19.73 33.73
N ILE A 277 5.34 19.45 35.00
CA ILE A 277 5.32 20.47 36.05
C ILE A 277 6.71 21.07 36.28
N GLU A 278 7.78 20.28 36.17
CA GLU A 278 9.15 20.72 36.47
C GLU A 278 9.84 21.40 35.29
N TYR A 279 9.71 20.85 34.08
CA TYR A 279 10.45 21.28 32.90
C TYR A 279 9.59 21.96 31.84
N GLY A 280 8.33 21.50 31.73
CA GLY A 280 7.37 21.92 30.71
C GLY A 280 7.76 21.60 29.27
N ILE A 281 6.76 21.64 28.40
CA ILE A 281 6.92 21.46 26.95
C ILE A 281 6.02 22.43 26.19
N PHE A 282 6.21 22.49 24.88
CA PHE A 282 5.29 23.15 23.96
C PHE A 282 4.80 22.16 22.93
N TRP A 283 3.49 22.08 22.76
CA TRP A 283 2.91 21.37 21.63
C TRP A 283 2.48 22.34 20.54
N LYS A 284 2.97 22.06 19.34
CA LYS A 284 2.64 22.85 18.17
C LYS A 284 1.27 22.41 17.66
N ASN A 285 0.32 23.34 17.68
CA ASN A 285 -0.99 23.15 17.08
C ASN A 285 -1.06 23.98 15.81
N VAL A 286 -1.70 23.45 14.77
CA VAL A 286 -1.80 24.10 13.46
C VAL A 286 -3.25 24.16 13.06
N ARG A 287 -3.72 25.34 12.65
CA ARG A 287 -4.94 25.52 11.87
C ARG A 287 -4.57 25.77 10.42
N ALA A 288 -5.20 25.08 9.48
CA ALA A 288 -5.08 25.38 8.05
C ALA A 288 -6.47 25.53 7.46
N TRP A 289 -6.64 26.49 6.55
CA TRP A 289 -7.92 26.75 5.92
C TRP A 289 -7.76 27.08 4.44
N GLY A 290 -8.84 26.87 3.69
CA GLY A 290 -8.90 27.17 2.27
C GLY A 290 -10.34 27.45 1.85
N GLN A 291 -10.50 28.33 0.85
CA GLN A 291 -11.79 28.66 0.27
C GLN A 291 -12.02 27.84 -0.98
N LYS A 292 -13.15 27.13 -1.10
CA LYS A 292 -13.47 26.34 -2.29
C LYS A 292 -13.58 27.25 -3.51
N LYS A 293 -12.89 26.90 -4.60
CA LYS A 293 -12.93 27.65 -5.87
C LYS A 293 -14.34 27.71 -6.44
N ASP A 294 -14.70 28.86 -7.00
CA ASP A 294 -15.93 29.03 -7.76
C ASP A 294 -15.70 28.68 -9.23
N TYR A 295 -16.10 27.47 -9.62
CA TYR A 295 -15.98 26.98 -10.99
C TYR A 295 -17.10 27.47 -11.92
N THR A 296 -18.03 28.33 -11.45
CA THR A 296 -19.12 28.83 -12.30
C THR A 296 -18.70 29.87 -13.34
N ARG A 297 -17.40 30.11 -13.52
CA ARG A 297 -16.89 31.12 -14.46
C ARG A 297 -15.76 30.63 -15.36
N SER A 298 -15.91 29.48 -16.01
CA SER A 298 -15.31 29.27 -17.33
C SER A 298 -16.00 28.17 -18.14
N THR A 299 -16.32 28.53 -19.37
CA THR A 299 -16.44 27.68 -20.57
C THR A 299 -17.56 26.63 -20.63
N THR A 300 -18.65 27.06 -21.25
CA THR A 300 -19.39 26.29 -22.27
C THR A 300 -18.41 25.57 -23.22
N GLU A 301 -18.33 24.23 -23.15
CA GLU A 301 -18.08 23.35 -24.31
C GLU A 301 -18.11 21.86 -23.93
N SER A 302 -18.82 21.07 -24.76
CA SER A 302 -18.96 19.60 -24.81
C SER A 302 -19.84 18.93 -23.73
N GLN A 303 -21.08 18.61 -24.11
CA GLN A 303 -22.04 17.84 -23.28
C GLN A 303 -22.27 16.40 -23.79
N ASP A 304 -21.32 15.82 -24.54
CA ASP A 304 -21.46 14.45 -25.10
C ASP A 304 -20.19 13.59 -24.91
N LYS A 305 -19.52 13.67 -23.75
CA LYS A 305 -18.48 12.70 -23.37
C LYS A 305 -18.87 11.98 -22.07
N PRO A 306 -18.71 10.65 -21.99
CA PRO A 306 -18.92 9.91 -20.74
C PRO A 306 -17.97 10.44 -19.66
N ILE A 307 -18.51 10.75 -18.48
CA ILE A 307 -17.81 11.30 -17.32
C ILE A 307 -17.00 10.20 -16.61
N LEU A 308 -17.60 9.00 -16.52
CA LEU A 308 -17.03 7.84 -15.87
C LEU A 308 -17.66 6.58 -16.46
N THR A 309 -16.90 5.49 -16.53
CA THR A 309 -17.42 4.15 -16.80
C THR A 309 -17.04 3.22 -15.68
N GLU A 310 -17.99 2.42 -15.20
CA GLU A 310 -17.77 1.48 -14.10
C GLU A 310 -18.26 0.09 -14.50
N LEU A 311 -17.38 -0.91 -14.33
CA LEU A 311 -17.70 -2.29 -14.62
C LEU A 311 -18.22 -2.98 -13.36
N ILE A 312 -19.52 -3.28 -13.35
CA ILE A 312 -20.17 -3.96 -12.23
C ILE A 312 -20.75 -5.27 -12.74
N TYR A 313 -20.26 -6.40 -12.21
CA TYR A 313 -20.75 -7.75 -12.54
C TYR A 313 -20.83 -8.06 -14.05
N GLY A 314 -19.85 -7.57 -14.84
CA GLY A 314 -19.79 -7.81 -16.28
C GLY A 314 -20.75 -6.95 -17.12
N ARG A 315 -21.23 -5.83 -16.57
CA ARG A 315 -21.98 -4.80 -17.30
C ARG A 315 -21.31 -3.43 -17.12
N THR A 316 -21.23 -2.66 -18.21
CA THR A 316 -20.69 -1.31 -18.20
C THR A 316 -21.76 -0.31 -17.81
N ARG A 317 -21.56 0.40 -16.69
CA ARG A 317 -22.36 1.54 -16.26
C ARG A 317 -21.69 2.81 -16.75
N ILE A 318 -22.36 3.57 -17.63
CA ILE A 318 -21.82 4.81 -18.21
C ILE A 318 -22.50 6.01 -17.56
N PHE A 319 -21.70 6.89 -16.97
CA PHE A 319 -22.14 8.15 -16.39
C PHE A 319 -22.04 9.26 -17.42
N THR A 320 -23.14 9.96 -17.71
CA THR A 320 -23.24 10.88 -18.87
C THR A 320 -23.46 12.34 -18.50
N ALA A 321 -24.08 12.61 -17.35
CA ALA A 321 -24.28 13.97 -16.85
C ALA A 321 -24.65 13.97 -15.37
N LEU A 322 -24.65 15.15 -14.75
CA LEU A 322 -25.38 15.42 -13.51
C LEU A 322 -26.82 15.83 -13.89
N ALA A 323 -27.85 15.27 -13.24
CA ALA A 323 -29.23 15.63 -13.57
C ALA A 323 -29.53 17.08 -13.16
N PRO A 324 -30.17 17.90 -14.03
CA PRO A 324 -30.59 19.24 -13.64
C PRO A 324 -31.71 19.14 -12.58
N ALA A 325 -31.55 19.86 -11.47
CA ALA A 325 -32.51 19.88 -10.38
C ALA A 325 -33.86 20.46 -10.83
N SER A 326 -34.89 19.62 -10.95
CA SER A 326 -36.26 20.05 -11.25
C SER A 326 -36.89 20.69 -10.02
N THR A 327 -37.30 21.95 -10.14
CA THR A 327 -38.08 22.70 -9.16
C THR A 327 -39.56 22.30 -9.22
N HIS A 328 -40.09 21.64 -8.19
CA HIS A 328 -41.54 21.59 -7.97
C HIS A 328 -41.94 21.70 -6.49
N SER A 329 -42.90 22.59 -6.25
CA SER A 329 -43.56 22.94 -5.00
C SER A 329 -44.58 21.86 -4.58
N PRO A 330 -44.82 21.62 -3.28
CA PRO A 330 -45.68 20.50 -2.85
C PRO A 330 -47.16 20.91 -2.72
N THR A 331 -48.05 20.09 -3.28
CA THR A 331 -49.43 19.94 -2.79
C THR A 331 -49.70 18.46 -2.50
N SER A 332 -50.56 18.25 -1.50
CA SER A 332 -50.78 17.03 -0.71
C SER A 332 -51.01 15.72 -1.47
N SER A 333 -50.40 14.62 -1.00
CA SER A 333 -51.10 13.44 -0.42
C SER A 333 -50.12 12.29 -0.17
N LYS A 334 -50.48 11.42 0.79
CA LYS A 334 -49.67 10.31 1.30
C LYS A 334 -49.35 9.26 0.23
N SER A 335 -48.08 9.13 -0.11
CA SER A 335 -47.45 7.87 -0.51
C SER A 335 -45.94 7.97 -0.28
N THR A 336 -45.36 6.97 0.37
CA THR A 336 -43.94 6.82 0.69
C THR A 336 -43.07 7.00 -0.57
N PRO A 337 -42.12 7.96 -0.61
CA PRO A 337 -41.06 7.95 -1.60
C PRO A 337 -39.88 7.12 -1.05
N GLN A 338 -39.56 6.01 -1.72
CA GLN A 338 -38.24 5.38 -1.61
C GLN A 338 -37.20 6.38 -2.15
N ALA A 339 -36.29 6.85 -1.31
CA ALA A 339 -35.18 7.69 -1.73
C ALA A 339 -34.11 6.81 -2.41
N SER A 340 -34.09 6.82 -3.73
CA SER A 340 -33.03 6.24 -4.56
C SER A 340 -31.87 7.23 -4.72
N SER A 341 -30.70 6.81 -4.25
CA SER A 341 -29.34 7.01 -4.78
C SER A 341 -29.07 8.11 -5.83
N SER A 342 -28.06 8.94 -5.50
CA SER A 342 -26.98 9.47 -6.36
C SER A 342 -27.32 10.47 -7.48
N PRO A 343 -26.60 11.62 -7.59
CA PRO A 343 -26.92 12.70 -8.54
C PRO A 343 -26.38 12.48 -9.97
N LEU A 344 -25.79 11.31 -10.25
CA LEU A 344 -25.23 11.02 -11.56
C LEU A 344 -26.29 10.33 -12.44
N LEU A 345 -26.58 10.92 -13.60
CA LEU A 345 -27.31 10.23 -14.68
C LEU A 345 -26.40 9.16 -15.25
N TRP A 346 -26.72 7.91 -14.92
CA TRP A 346 -26.07 6.74 -15.47
C TRP A 346 -27.06 5.90 -16.26
N GLN A 347 -26.53 5.25 -17.29
CA GLN A 347 -27.24 4.26 -18.06
C GLN A 347 -26.38 3.00 -18.21
N TRP A 348 -27.02 1.84 -18.16
CA TRP A 348 -26.37 0.60 -18.57
C TRP A 348 -26.15 0.66 -20.07
N GLU A 349 -24.96 0.27 -20.52
CA GLU A 349 -24.74 0.06 -21.94
C GLU A 349 -25.70 -1.04 -22.44
N PRO A 350 -26.55 -0.78 -23.45
CA PRO A 350 -27.42 -1.80 -24.00
C PRO A 350 -26.53 -2.90 -24.58
N GLN A 351 -26.70 -4.15 -24.12
CA GLN A 351 -26.13 -5.27 -24.86
C GLN A 351 -26.58 -5.13 -26.32
N LYS A 352 -25.65 -5.19 -27.26
CA LYS A 352 -25.95 -5.44 -28.68
C LYS A 352 -26.56 -6.84 -28.78
N SER A 353 -27.81 -6.97 -28.36
CA SER A 353 -28.64 -8.12 -28.62
C SER A 353 -29.26 -7.88 -29.98
N ASN A 354 -28.98 -8.79 -30.91
CA ASN A 354 -29.74 -8.88 -32.15
C ASN A 354 -31.22 -8.86 -31.78
N SER A 355 -31.92 -7.86 -32.32
CA SER A 355 -33.36 -7.68 -32.27
C SER A 355 -34.10 -9.00 -32.46
N GLY A 356 -34.75 -9.47 -31.41
CA GLY A 356 -35.57 -10.66 -31.38
C GLY A 356 -36.34 -10.70 -30.07
N VAL A 357 -37.67 -10.71 -30.18
CA VAL A 357 -38.68 -10.79 -29.10
C VAL A 357 -38.22 -11.68 -27.93
N PRO A 358 -38.38 -11.28 -26.65
CA PRO A 358 -37.88 -12.06 -25.53
C PRO A 358 -38.67 -13.38 -25.39
N GLU A 359 -38.02 -14.49 -25.74
CA GLU A 359 -38.44 -15.83 -25.34
C GLU A 359 -38.22 -16.01 -23.82
N VAL A 360 -39.22 -16.60 -23.16
CA VAL A 360 -39.18 -17.02 -21.76
C VAL A 360 -38.03 -18.01 -21.56
N ARG A 361 -36.90 -17.55 -21.01
CA ARG A 361 -35.72 -18.39 -20.76
C ARG A 361 -35.98 -19.38 -19.61
N SER A 362 -35.59 -20.64 -19.82
CA SER A 362 -35.82 -21.73 -18.86
C SER A 362 -34.99 -21.58 -17.57
N PRO A 363 -35.47 -22.09 -16.42
CA PRO A 363 -34.79 -22.01 -15.11
C PRO A 363 -33.36 -22.57 -15.10
N VAL A 364 -33.05 -23.51 -15.99
CA VAL A 364 -31.72 -24.13 -16.12
C VAL A 364 -30.69 -23.12 -16.61
N SER A 365 -31.08 -22.17 -17.48
CA SER A 365 -30.17 -21.15 -18.01
C SER A 365 -29.77 -20.09 -16.98
N SER A 366 -30.66 -19.74 -16.02
CA SER A 366 -30.33 -18.80 -14.95
C SER A 366 -29.45 -19.45 -13.88
N PHE A 367 -29.63 -20.75 -13.63
CA PHE A 367 -28.78 -21.52 -12.72
C PHE A 367 -27.34 -21.66 -13.26
N ILE A 368 -27.18 -22.02 -14.53
CA ILE A 368 -25.86 -22.08 -15.20
C ILE A 368 -25.20 -20.70 -15.22
N GLY A 369 -25.97 -19.63 -15.45
CA GLY A 369 -25.48 -18.26 -15.37
C GLY A 369 -24.95 -17.88 -13.99
N SER A 370 -25.68 -18.24 -12.93
CA SER A 370 -25.27 -17.98 -11.54
C SER A 370 -24.01 -18.76 -11.14
N ILE A 371 -23.88 -20.01 -11.60
CA ILE A 371 -22.67 -20.82 -11.38
C ILE A 371 -21.48 -20.20 -12.11
N LYS A 372 -21.65 -19.82 -13.37
CA LYS A 372 -20.58 -19.19 -14.15
C LYS A 372 -20.09 -17.89 -13.49
N GLN A 373 -21.01 -17.10 -12.96
CA GLN A 373 -20.68 -15.86 -12.27
C GLN A 373 -19.97 -16.11 -10.92
N SER A 374 -20.42 -17.11 -10.16
CA SER A 374 -19.76 -17.51 -8.91
C SER A 374 -18.36 -18.06 -9.16
N LEU A 375 -18.16 -18.88 -10.20
CA LEU A 375 -16.85 -19.40 -10.57
C LEU A 375 -15.91 -18.30 -11.05
N SER A 376 -16.44 -17.35 -11.85
CA SER A 376 -15.66 -16.17 -12.26
C SER A 376 -15.23 -15.34 -11.06
N ALA A 377 -16.10 -15.15 -10.06
CA ALA A 377 -15.76 -14.41 -8.85
C ALA A 377 -14.76 -15.15 -7.94
N MET A 378 -14.72 -16.48 -7.99
CA MET A 378 -13.75 -17.30 -7.23
C MET A 378 -12.37 -17.28 -7.88
N PHE A 379 -12.30 -17.39 -9.20
CA PHE A 379 -11.04 -17.64 -9.91
C PHE A 379 -10.50 -16.46 -10.70
N LEU A 380 -11.30 -15.44 -11.05
CA LEU A 380 -10.83 -14.31 -11.86
C LEU A 380 -10.78 -13.01 -11.05
N PRO A 381 -9.78 -12.14 -11.31
CA PRO A 381 -9.71 -10.82 -10.69
C PRO A 381 -10.91 -9.94 -11.02
N VAL A 382 -11.20 -9.00 -10.12
CA VAL A 382 -12.25 -7.99 -10.32
C VAL A 382 -11.88 -7.12 -11.52
N GLY A 383 -12.80 -6.99 -12.47
CA GLY A 383 -12.57 -6.24 -13.70
C GLY A 383 -11.69 -6.97 -14.73
N TYR A 384 -11.55 -8.30 -14.61
CA TYR A 384 -10.92 -9.11 -15.65
C TYR A 384 -11.72 -9.06 -16.96
N PRO A 385 -11.06 -8.91 -18.12
CA PRO A 385 -9.61 -8.91 -18.33
C PRO A 385 -8.90 -7.55 -18.21
N GLU A 386 -9.60 -6.43 -18.07
CA GLU A 386 -9.04 -5.08 -18.21
C GLU A 386 -8.12 -4.65 -17.05
N THR A 387 -8.30 -5.23 -15.86
CA THR A 387 -7.52 -4.87 -14.66
C THR A 387 -6.22 -5.66 -14.51
N VAL A 388 -5.92 -6.56 -15.45
CA VAL A 388 -4.72 -7.39 -15.41
C VAL A 388 -3.97 -7.38 -16.74
N HIS A 389 -2.68 -7.67 -16.69
CA HIS A 389 -1.86 -7.76 -17.89
C HIS A 389 -2.37 -8.81 -18.89
N GLU A 390 -2.18 -8.57 -20.20
CA GLU A 390 -2.69 -9.46 -21.27
C GLU A 390 -2.17 -10.90 -21.20
N CYS A 391 -1.00 -11.08 -20.60
CA CYS A 391 -0.37 -12.38 -20.44
C CYS A 391 -0.94 -13.20 -19.27
N TYR A 392 -1.74 -12.59 -18.38
CA TYR A 392 -2.27 -13.20 -17.16
C TYR A 392 -2.91 -14.58 -17.42
N ALA A 393 -3.87 -14.66 -18.34
CA ALA A 393 -4.60 -15.92 -18.55
C ALA A 393 -3.71 -17.03 -19.10
N LYS A 394 -2.86 -16.72 -20.09
CA LYS A 394 -1.94 -17.72 -20.67
C LYS A 394 -0.93 -18.19 -19.63
N PHE A 395 -0.42 -17.29 -18.80
CA PHE A 395 0.50 -17.61 -17.71
C PHE A 395 -0.14 -18.57 -16.71
N HIS A 396 -1.35 -18.26 -16.21
CA HIS A 396 -2.00 -19.04 -15.17
C HIS A 396 -2.48 -20.41 -15.64
N ILE A 397 -2.80 -20.59 -16.93
CA ILE A 397 -3.09 -21.92 -17.50
C ILE A 397 -1.87 -22.84 -17.35
N TRP A 398 -0.68 -22.34 -17.69
CA TRP A 398 0.54 -23.13 -17.56
C TRP A 398 0.96 -23.30 -16.11
N LEU A 399 0.71 -22.31 -15.25
CA LEU A 399 0.96 -22.41 -13.81
C LEU A 399 0.07 -23.47 -13.16
N ALA A 400 -1.20 -23.55 -13.54
CA ALA A 400 -2.12 -24.58 -13.09
C ALA A 400 -1.68 -25.98 -13.55
N ALA A 401 -1.22 -26.11 -14.81
CA ALA A 401 -0.67 -27.36 -15.31
C ALA A 401 0.59 -27.79 -14.54
N GLU A 402 1.51 -26.86 -14.27
CA GLU A 402 2.71 -27.12 -13.48
C GLU A 402 2.37 -27.53 -12.04
N THR A 403 1.47 -26.79 -11.39
CA THR A 403 1.01 -27.09 -10.02
C THR A 403 0.39 -28.48 -9.94
N PHE A 404 -0.47 -28.83 -10.90
CA PHE A 404 -1.07 -30.16 -11.01
C PHE A 404 -0.02 -31.28 -11.13
N ILE A 405 0.96 -31.12 -12.04
CA ILE A 405 2.00 -32.12 -12.28
C ILE A 405 2.95 -32.24 -11.08
N GLY A 406 3.36 -31.10 -10.50
CA GLY A 406 4.19 -31.03 -9.30
C GLY A 406 3.55 -31.74 -8.11
N SER A 407 2.28 -31.45 -7.81
CA SER A 407 1.54 -32.12 -6.74
C SER A 407 1.39 -33.62 -6.97
N SER A 408 1.12 -34.03 -8.22
CA SER A 408 1.07 -35.46 -8.56
C SER A 408 2.40 -36.15 -8.29
N THR A 409 3.51 -35.50 -8.67
CA THR A 409 4.88 -36.00 -8.48
C THR A 409 5.24 -36.07 -6.98
N GLY A 410 4.87 -35.06 -6.20
CA GLY A 410 5.09 -35.03 -4.74
C GLY A 410 4.44 -36.21 -4.01
N VAL A 411 3.26 -36.66 -4.45
CA VAL A 411 2.61 -37.87 -3.91
C VAL A 411 3.45 -39.12 -4.21
N LEU A 412 4.00 -39.26 -5.42
CA LEU A 412 4.87 -40.39 -5.78
C LEU A 412 6.14 -40.41 -4.92
N CYS A 413 6.77 -39.25 -4.70
CA CYS A 413 7.95 -39.11 -3.85
C CYS A 413 7.64 -39.44 -2.38
N SER A 414 6.50 -38.98 -1.87
CA SER A 414 6.04 -39.31 -0.52
C SER A 414 5.85 -40.82 -0.35
N GLN A 415 5.21 -41.47 -1.33
CA GLN A 415 5.05 -42.92 -1.32
C GLN A 415 6.39 -43.67 -1.36
N ALA A 416 7.36 -43.20 -2.15
CA ALA A 416 8.71 -43.77 -2.23
C ALA A 416 9.45 -43.67 -0.89
N MET A 417 9.37 -42.52 -0.22
CA MET A 417 9.96 -42.31 1.11
C MET A 417 9.29 -43.20 2.16
N LEU A 418 7.95 -43.26 2.20
CA LEU A 418 7.21 -44.10 3.15
C LEU A 418 7.54 -45.60 2.97
N SER A 419 7.67 -46.05 1.72
CA SER A 419 8.04 -47.43 1.39
C SER A 419 9.45 -47.79 1.88
N SER A 420 10.40 -46.85 1.75
CA SER A 420 11.79 -47.07 2.19
C SER A 420 11.96 -47.18 3.71
N LEU A 421 11.03 -46.64 4.48
CA LEU A 421 11.04 -46.67 5.94
C LEU A 421 10.31 -47.88 6.54
N GLY A 422 9.65 -48.69 5.71
CA GLY A 422 9.04 -49.95 6.15
C GLY A 422 7.86 -49.75 7.12
N LEU A 423 7.02 -48.73 6.91
CA LEU A 423 5.82 -48.38 7.70
C LEU A 423 4.69 -49.45 7.73
N GLY A 424 5.05 -50.73 7.63
CA GLY A 424 4.19 -51.89 7.84
C GLY A 424 4.73 -52.90 8.89
N GLN A 425 5.86 -52.63 9.57
CA GLN A 425 6.40 -53.52 10.60
C GLN A 425 6.59 -52.84 11.97
N ALA A 426 5.77 -53.28 12.93
CA ALA A 426 5.79 -53.01 14.38
C ALA A 426 5.63 -51.55 14.86
N GLU A 427 4.78 -51.34 15.87
CA GLU A 427 4.52 -50.03 16.52
C GLU A 427 5.79 -49.37 17.09
N ALA A 428 6.81 -50.15 17.45
CA ALA A 428 8.11 -49.65 17.92
C ALA A 428 8.91 -48.89 16.83
N ALA A 429 8.57 -49.04 15.55
CA ALA A 429 9.24 -48.35 14.44
C ALA A 429 8.70 -46.92 14.21
N ALA A 430 7.51 -46.59 14.70
CA ALA A 430 6.86 -45.30 14.42
C ALA A 430 7.66 -44.09 14.94
N GLY A 431 8.27 -44.21 16.13
CA GLY A 431 9.11 -43.15 16.69
C GLY A 431 10.41 -42.92 15.91
N ALA A 432 11.06 -43.99 15.45
CA ALA A 432 12.28 -43.91 14.64
C ALA A 432 12.00 -43.27 13.27
N VAL A 433 10.86 -43.62 12.66
CA VAL A 433 10.36 -42.99 11.43
C VAL A 433 10.13 -41.50 11.65
N ALA A 434 9.41 -41.12 12.72
CA ALA A 434 9.16 -39.71 13.03
C ALA A 434 10.46 -38.90 13.22
N ILE A 435 11.47 -39.47 13.89
CA ILE A 435 12.78 -38.82 14.05
C ILE A 435 13.45 -38.62 12.69
N GLN A 436 13.43 -39.61 11.80
CA GLN A 436 14.03 -39.48 10.47
C GLN A 436 13.29 -38.46 9.59
N TRP A 437 11.97 -38.32 9.75
CA TRP A 437 11.17 -37.26 9.11
C TRP A 437 11.57 -35.87 9.60
N VAL A 438 11.67 -35.67 10.92
CA VAL A 438 12.11 -34.39 11.49
C VAL A 438 13.56 -34.05 11.07
N LEU A 439 14.45 -35.03 11.06
CA LEU A 439 15.84 -34.83 10.66
C LEU A 439 15.98 -34.46 9.18
N LYS A 440 15.23 -35.10 8.27
CA LYS A 440 15.27 -34.72 6.85
C LYS A 440 14.80 -33.28 6.63
N ASP A 441 13.77 -32.86 7.35
CA ASP A 441 13.21 -31.52 7.23
C ASP A 441 14.18 -30.49 7.81
N GLY A 442 14.74 -30.75 9.00
CA GLY A 442 15.71 -29.88 9.65
C GLY A 442 16.99 -29.66 8.84
N PHE A 443 17.58 -30.72 8.26
CA PHE A 443 18.77 -30.55 7.40
C PHE A 443 18.44 -29.84 6.09
N GLY A 444 17.27 -30.08 5.52
CA GLY A 444 16.79 -29.38 4.32
C GLY A 444 16.68 -27.87 4.53
N GLU A 445 16.09 -27.46 5.66
CA GLU A 445 15.93 -26.07 6.04
C GLU A 445 17.26 -25.32 6.23
N ILE A 446 18.27 -25.97 6.83
CA ILE A 446 19.61 -25.37 6.99
C ILE A 446 20.27 -25.12 5.63
N GLY A 447 20.16 -26.07 4.70
CA GLY A 447 20.71 -25.93 3.34
C GLY A 447 20.14 -24.71 2.61
N LYS A 448 18.83 -24.50 2.75
CA LYS A 448 18.13 -23.34 2.18
C LYS A 448 18.67 -21.99 2.69
N LEU A 449 18.97 -21.86 3.99
CA LEU A 449 19.43 -20.60 4.58
C LEU A 449 20.75 -20.09 3.96
N PHE A 450 21.71 -21.00 3.71
CA PHE A 450 22.96 -20.65 3.05
C PHE A 450 22.75 -20.23 1.59
N PHE A 451 21.80 -20.87 0.91
CA PHE A 451 21.46 -20.54 -0.47
C PHE A 451 20.83 -19.16 -0.58
N ILE A 452 19.79 -18.88 0.23
CA ILE A 452 19.09 -17.58 0.25
C ILE A 452 20.07 -16.45 0.52
N LYS A 453 20.93 -16.58 1.55
CA LYS A 453 21.96 -15.59 1.88
C LYS A 453 22.84 -15.22 0.67
N ARG A 454 23.07 -16.16 -0.25
CA ARG A 454 24.01 -15.99 -1.36
C ARG A 454 23.36 -15.49 -2.67
N PHE A 455 22.06 -15.67 -2.86
CA PHE A 455 21.42 -15.46 -4.16
C PHE A 455 20.13 -14.63 -4.13
N ALA A 456 19.54 -14.38 -2.95
CA ALA A 456 18.23 -13.72 -2.84
C ALA A 456 18.15 -12.33 -3.48
N TYR A 457 19.26 -11.57 -3.51
CA TYR A 457 19.30 -10.24 -4.13
C TYR A 457 18.91 -10.25 -5.62
N SER A 458 19.08 -11.37 -6.31
CA SER A 458 18.88 -11.46 -7.77
C SER A 458 17.52 -12.00 -8.19
N PHE A 459 16.66 -12.41 -7.25
CA PHE A 459 15.38 -13.04 -7.56
C PHE A 459 14.41 -12.07 -8.24
N ASP A 460 14.37 -10.81 -7.78
CA ASP A 460 13.49 -9.78 -8.34
C ASP A 460 13.99 -9.25 -9.69
N SER A 461 15.30 -9.22 -9.90
CA SER A 461 15.90 -8.70 -11.15
C SER A 461 15.86 -9.71 -12.31
N HIS A 462 15.91 -11.00 -12.00
CA HIS A 462 15.94 -12.09 -13.00
C HIS A 462 14.89 -13.19 -12.70
N PRO A 463 13.60 -12.82 -12.52
CA PRO A 463 12.57 -13.73 -12.07
C PRO A 463 12.35 -14.94 -13.00
N LYS A 464 12.46 -14.79 -14.32
CA LYS A 464 12.28 -15.90 -15.26
C LYS A 464 13.41 -16.90 -15.22
N THR A 465 14.65 -16.41 -15.20
CA THR A 465 15.85 -17.26 -15.07
C THR A 465 15.78 -18.03 -13.75
N TRP A 466 15.49 -17.34 -12.65
CA TRP A 466 15.37 -17.98 -11.34
C TRP A 466 14.20 -18.96 -11.25
N ARG A 467 13.08 -18.66 -11.92
CA ARG A 467 11.97 -19.60 -12.01
C ARG A 467 12.37 -20.90 -12.71
N MET A 468 13.12 -20.85 -13.81
CA MET A 468 13.65 -22.06 -14.47
C MET A 468 14.65 -22.82 -13.58
N ILE A 469 15.52 -22.11 -12.86
CA ILE A 469 16.45 -22.71 -11.90
C ILE A 469 15.70 -23.40 -10.75
N SER A 470 14.63 -22.76 -10.24
CA SER A 470 13.80 -23.33 -9.19
C SER A 470 13.19 -24.67 -9.60
N GLU A 471 12.71 -24.76 -10.85
CA GLU A 471 12.13 -25.98 -11.38
C GLU A 471 13.19 -27.08 -11.53
N THR A 472 14.41 -26.72 -11.93
CA THR A 472 15.54 -27.66 -11.96
C THR A 472 15.83 -28.21 -10.56
N PHE A 473 15.76 -27.37 -9.52
CA PHE A 473 15.91 -27.83 -8.14
C PHE A 473 14.77 -28.74 -7.70
N ALA A 474 13.52 -28.42 -8.03
CA ALA A 474 12.39 -29.33 -7.75
C ALA A 474 12.60 -30.71 -8.38
N VAL A 475 12.95 -30.78 -9.66
CA VAL A 475 13.20 -32.06 -10.36
C VAL A 475 14.33 -32.86 -9.71
N VAL A 476 15.45 -32.22 -9.37
CA VAL A 476 16.56 -32.88 -8.67
C VAL A 476 16.11 -33.36 -7.29
N GLY A 477 15.35 -32.54 -6.57
CA GLY A 477 14.79 -32.86 -5.26
C GLY A 477 13.90 -34.10 -5.30
N TYR A 478 12.90 -34.10 -6.20
CA TYR A 478 11.98 -35.20 -6.41
C TYR A 478 12.70 -36.48 -6.85
N PHE A 479 13.70 -36.38 -7.74
CA PHE A 479 14.49 -37.54 -8.16
C PHE A 479 15.25 -38.17 -6.99
N LEU A 480 15.87 -37.37 -6.12
CA LEU A 480 16.57 -37.85 -4.93
C LEU A 480 15.63 -38.50 -3.93
N GLN A 481 14.45 -37.91 -3.71
CA GLN A 481 13.40 -38.51 -2.88
C GLN A 481 12.89 -39.83 -3.49
N LEU A 482 12.74 -39.91 -4.81
CA LEU A 482 12.32 -41.14 -5.48
C LEU A 482 13.36 -42.25 -5.35
N CYS A 483 14.65 -41.91 -5.39
CA CYS A 483 15.75 -42.86 -5.20
C CYS A 483 15.74 -43.55 -3.82
N THR A 484 15.02 -43.03 -2.82
CA THR A 484 14.98 -43.66 -1.49
C THR A 484 14.35 -45.05 -1.53
N CYS A 485 13.40 -45.31 -2.45
CA CYS A 485 12.73 -46.62 -2.54
C CYS A 485 13.60 -47.75 -3.12
N ILE A 486 14.71 -47.41 -3.78
CA ILE A 486 15.68 -48.38 -4.34
C ILE A 486 17.03 -48.34 -3.62
N ALA A 487 17.27 -47.31 -2.81
CA ALA A 487 18.50 -47.13 -2.08
C ALA A 487 18.59 -48.05 -0.85
N LYS A 488 19.82 -48.28 -0.39
CA LYS A 488 20.06 -48.96 0.90
C LYS A 488 19.45 -48.11 2.04
N PRO A 489 18.89 -48.71 3.10
CA PRO A 489 18.31 -47.96 4.22
C PRO A 489 19.24 -46.93 4.86
N SER A 490 20.56 -47.18 4.88
CA SER A 490 21.57 -46.23 5.38
C SER A 490 21.68 -44.93 4.57
N LEU A 491 21.22 -44.93 3.31
CA LEU A 491 21.23 -43.77 2.41
C LEU A 491 19.89 -43.02 2.41
N PHE A 492 18.87 -43.52 3.12
CA PHE A 492 17.57 -42.84 3.22
C PHE A 492 17.74 -41.39 3.67
N LEU A 493 18.34 -41.17 4.84
CA LEU A 493 18.38 -39.85 5.45
C LEU A 493 19.18 -38.84 4.59
N PRO A 494 20.38 -39.16 4.04
CA PRO A 494 21.07 -38.26 3.12
C PRO A 494 20.27 -37.92 1.85
N LEU A 495 19.64 -38.90 1.20
CA LEU A 495 18.87 -38.69 -0.02
C LEU A 495 17.60 -37.86 0.24
N ALA A 496 16.85 -38.23 1.27
CA ALA A 496 15.62 -37.52 1.67
C ALA A 496 15.92 -36.09 2.14
N SER A 497 16.99 -35.88 2.93
CA SER A 497 17.39 -34.55 3.40
C SER A 497 17.84 -33.66 2.25
N LEU A 498 18.67 -34.17 1.35
CA LEU A 498 19.15 -33.40 0.19
C LEU A 498 18.00 -33.10 -0.78
N GLY A 499 17.10 -34.07 -0.98
CA GLY A 499 15.87 -33.87 -1.75
C GLY A 499 15.00 -32.75 -1.18
N ASN A 500 14.77 -32.79 0.14
CA ASN A 500 13.99 -31.76 0.85
C ASN A 500 14.69 -30.39 0.83
N ALA A 501 16.03 -30.35 0.88
CA ALA A 501 16.79 -29.10 0.75
C ALA A 501 16.53 -28.42 -0.60
N PHE A 502 16.57 -29.17 -1.69
CA PHE A 502 16.29 -28.65 -3.03
C PHE A 502 14.85 -28.19 -3.20
N GLU A 503 13.88 -28.93 -2.67
CA GLU A 503 12.47 -28.55 -2.68
C GLU A 503 12.24 -27.26 -1.86
N SER A 504 12.84 -27.16 -0.67
CA SER A 504 12.76 -25.97 0.18
C SER A 504 13.39 -24.74 -0.48
N ILE A 505 14.51 -24.92 -1.20
CA ILE A 505 15.12 -23.86 -2.02
C ILE A 505 14.18 -23.44 -3.15
N GLN A 506 13.56 -24.40 -3.84
CA GLN A 506 12.59 -24.13 -4.89
C GLN A 506 11.40 -23.32 -4.38
N TYR A 507 10.78 -23.67 -3.24
CA TYR A 507 9.66 -22.89 -2.68
C TYR A 507 10.04 -21.43 -2.38
N SER A 508 11.25 -21.17 -1.88
CA SER A 508 11.71 -19.79 -1.64
C SER A 508 11.96 -19.01 -2.93
N ILE A 509 12.54 -19.64 -3.95
CA ILE A 509 12.71 -18.99 -5.26
C ILE A 509 11.34 -18.76 -5.91
N PHE A 510 10.44 -19.75 -5.84
CA PHE A 510 9.07 -19.64 -6.35
C PHE A 510 8.36 -18.46 -5.68
N GLY A 511 8.33 -18.38 -4.35
CA GLY A 511 7.65 -17.30 -3.64
C GLY A 511 8.16 -15.91 -4.04
N ALA A 512 9.48 -15.72 -4.15
CA ALA A 512 10.06 -14.44 -4.55
C ALA A 512 9.75 -14.10 -6.03
N THR A 513 10.04 -15.03 -6.95
CA THR A 513 9.84 -14.80 -8.39
C THR A 513 8.36 -14.63 -8.74
N HIS A 514 7.47 -15.40 -8.10
CA HIS A 514 6.01 -15.34 -8.28
C HIS A 514 5.43 -13.99 -7.85
N MET A 515 5.95 -13.39 -6.78
CA MET A 515 5.58 -12.03 -6.40
C MET A 515 6.00 -10.99 -7.46
N ALA A 516 7.15 -11.18 -8.12
CA ALA A 516 7.57 -10.32 -9.23
C ALA A 516 6.63 -10.45 -10.44
N PHE A 517 6.22 -11.68 -10.81
CA PHE A 517 5.19 -11.90 -11.85
C PHE A 517 3.85 -11.27 -11.47
N THR A 518 3.40 -11.47 -10.23
CA THR A 518 2.12 -10.97 -9.73
C THR A 518 2.05 -9.44 -9.73
N ARG A 519 3.14 -8.76 -9.36
CA ARG A 519 3.26 -7.31 -9.50
C ARG A 519 3.13 -6.87 -10.94
N ASN A 520 3.76 -7.58 -11.88
CA ASN A 520 3.65 -7.26 -13.31
C ASN A 520 2.22 -7.41 -13.85
N PHE A 521 1.43 -8.31 -13.27
CA PHE A 521 0.05 -8.50 -13.68
C PHE A 521 -0.89 -7.40 -13.17
N ALA A 522 -0.50 -6.62 -12.16
CA ALA A 522 -1.36 -5.67 -11.49
C ALA A 522 -1.35 -4.29 -12.17
N LEU A 523 -2.29 -4.05 -13.08
CA LEU A 523 -2.39 -2.77 -13.80
C LEU A 523 -3.15 -1.68 -13.03
N SER A 524 -3.90 -2.05 -11.98
CA SER A 524 -4.79 -1.11 -11.26
C SER A 524 -4.54 -1.09 -9.75
N GLY A 525 -3.32 -1.41 -9.32
CA GLY A 525 -2.99 -1.53 -7.89
C GLY A 525 -3.74 -2.68 -7.18
N ASN A 526 -4.26 -3.63 -7.96
CA ASN A 526 -5.08 -4.77 -7.54
C ASN A 526 -4.25 -5.99 -7.11
N ILE A 527 -3.03 -5.80 -6.63
CA ILE A 527 -2.09 -6.88 -6.26
C ILE A 527 -2.74 -7.87 -5.29
N GLY A 528 -3.44 -7.36 -4.25
CA GLY A 528 -4.08 -8.22 -3.25
C GLY A 528 -5.18 -9.12 -3.81
N ASP A 529 -5.97 -8.61 -4.76
CA ASP A 529 -7.00 -9.41 -5.43
C ASP A 529 -6.37 -10.47 -6.34
N ILE A 530 -5.35 -10.09 -7.13
CA ILE A 530 -4.62 -11.03 -7.98
C ILE A 530 -4.00 -12.16 -7.15
N VAL A 531 -3.33 -11.85 -6.04
CA VAL A 531 -2.74 -12.85 -5.12
C VAL A 531 -3.82 -13.81 -4.61
N ALA A 532 -4.99 -13.30 -4.20
CA ALA A 532 -6.08 -14.14 -3.70
C ALA A 532 -6.66 -15.07 -4.78
N LYS A 533 -6.80 -14.59 -6.03
CA LYS A 533 -7.30 -15.42 -7.14
C LYS A 533 -6.28 -16.43 -7.62
N ASP A 534 -5.02 -16.05 -7.64
CA ASP A 534 -3.91 -16.93 -7.96
C ASP A 534 -3.82 -18.08 -6.94
N ASP A 535 -3.88 -17.80 -5.64
CA ASP A 535 -3.89 -18.82 -4.59
C ASP A 535 -5.08 -19.80 -4.74
N ALA A 536 -6.26 -19.28 -5.09
CA ALA A 536 -7.45 -20.11 -5.36
C ALA A 536 -7.25 -21.02 -6.59
N GLN A 537 -6.71 -20.50 -7.69
CA GLN A 537 -6.42 -21.27 -8.90
C GLN A 537 -5.36 -22.36 -8.64
N MET A 538 -4.27 -22.01 -7.97
CA MET A 538 -3.20 -22.94 -7.61
C MET A 538 -3.71 -24.02 -6.64
N SER A 539 -4.46 -23.65 -5.61
CA SER A 539 -5.05 -24.59 -4.65
C SER A 539 -5.95 -25.62 -5.34
N PHE A 540 -6.76 -25.17 -6.29
CA PHE A 540 -7.61 -26.08 -7.07
C PHE A 540 -6.78 -27.05 -7.93
N ALA A 541 -5.76 -26.55 -8.63
CA ALA A 541 -4.85 -27.39 -9.41
C ALA A 541 -4.08 -28.39 -8.53
N HIS A 542 -3.62 -27.95 -7.35
CA HIS A 542 -2.92 -28.76 -6.36
C HIS A 542 -3.79 -29.93 -5.87
N LEU A 543 -5.06 -29.67 -5.55
CA LEU A 543 -6.02 -30.71 -5.16
C LEU A 543 -6.21 -31.76 -6.25
N LEU A 544 -6.39 -31.34 -7.50
CA LEU A 544 -6.52 -32.26 -8.63
C LEU A 544 -5.23 -33.07 -8.85
N GLY A 545 -4.07 -32.44 -8.68
CA GLY A 545 -2.78 -33.11 -8.80
C GLY A 545 -2.57 -34.16 -7.71
N MET A 546 -2.89 -33.85 -6.45
CA MET A 546 -2.83 -34.85 -5.38
C MET A 546 -3.77 -36.03 -5.65
N LEU A 547 -5.00 -35.78 -6.11
CA LEU A 547 -5.95 -36.85 -6.47
C LEU A 547 -5.41 -37.73 -7.60
N CYS A 548 -4.79 -37.13 -8.62
CA CYS A 548 -4.11 -37.85 -9.69
C CYS A 548 -2.97 -38.72 -9.15
N GLY A 549 -2.09 -38.15 -8.32
CA GLY A 549 -0.98 -38.85 -7.68
C GLY A 549 -1.45 -40.03 -6.82
N VAL A 550 -2.50 -39.84 -6.01
CA VAL A 550 -3.13 -40.91 -5.23
C VAL A 550 -3.69 -42.00 -6.15
N GLY A 551 -4.36 -41.62 -7.24
CA GLY A 551 -4.83 -42.55 -8.25
C GLY A 551 -3.71 -43.40 -8.86
N LEU A 552 -2.57 -42.77 -9.20
CA LEU A 552 -1.39 -43.46 -9.74
C LEU A 552 -0.83 -44.49 -8.75
N ILE A 553 -0.62 -44.13 -7.49
CA ILE A 553 -0.07 -45.08 -6.50
C ILE A 553 -1.05 -46.21 -6.14
N THR A 554 -2.35 -46.01 -6.39
CA THR A 554 -3.38 -47.05 -6.22
C THR A 554 -3.27 -48.11 -7.33
N ILE A 555 -2.78 -47.74 -8.52
CA ILE A 555 -2.50 -48.69 -9.61
C ILE A 555 -1.29 -49.55 -9.25
N SER A 556 -0.18 -48.91 -8.87
CA SER A 556 1.03 -49.58 -8.41
C SER A 556 1.92 -48.62 -7.62
N HIS A 557 2.63 -49.16 -6.64
CA HIS A 557 3.64 -48.45 -5.85
C HIS A 557 5.01 -49.14 -5.94
N ASP A 558 5.20 -50.01 -6.94
CA ASP A 558 6.49 -50.61 -7.24
C ASP A 558 7.48 -49.55 -7.74
N PRO A 559 8.76 -49.56 -7.33
CA PRO A 559 9.74 -48.59 -7.77
C PRO A 559 9.78 -48.39 -9.30
N ALA A 560 9.73 -49.46 -10.11
CA ALA A 560 9.81 -49.32 -11.56
C ALA A 560 8.62 -48.52 -12.13
N PHE A 561 7.42 -48.69 -11.56
CA PHE A 561 6.24 -47.93 -11.93
C PHE A 561 6.37 -46.45 -11.51
N LEU A 562 6.85 -46.18 -10.30
CA LEU A 562 7.06 -44.81 -9.81
C LEU A 562 8.08 -44.04 -10.68
N PHE A 563 9.20 -44.67 -11.04
CA PHE A 563 10.19 -44.10 -11.96
C PHE A 563 9.64 -43.90 -13.38
N SER A 564 8.75 -44.79 -13.86
CA SER A 564 8.10 -44.63 -15.16
C SER A 564 7.13 -43.44 -15.18
N CYS A 565 6.34 -43.26 -14.12
CA CYS A 565 5.47 -42.09 -13.97
C CYS A 565 6.31 -40.81 -13.91
N PHE A 566 7.39 -40.81 -13.12
CA PHE A 566 8.32 -39.68 -13.03
C PHE A 566 8.94 -39.31 -14.38
N ALA A 567 9.34 -40.30 -15.18
CA ALA A 567 9.91 -40.10 -16.51
C ALA A 567 8.94 -39.46 -17.52
N VAL A 568 7.64 -39.52 -17.27
CA VAL A 568 6.60 -38.85 -18.09
C VAL A 568 6.23 -37.49 -17.51
N LEU A 569 6.01 -37.41 -16.20
CA LEU A 569 5.56 -36.21 -15.52
C LEU A 569 6.62 -35.09 -15.54
N VAL A 570 7.90 -35.40 -15.33
CA VAL A 570 8.95 -34.38 -15.28
C VAL A 570 9.15 -33.64 -16.60
N PRO A 571 9.28 -34.31 -17.77
CA PRO A 571 9.34 -33.60 -19.04
C PRO A 571 8.11 -32.74 -19.31
N ALA A 572 6.92 -33.21 -18.92
CA ALA A 572 5.68 -32.44 -19.03
C ALA A 572 5.71 -31.20 -18.13
N ASN A 573 6.23 -31.31 -16.90
CA ASN A 573 6.37 -30.18 -15.97
C ASN A 573 7.32 -29.12 -16.53
N LEU A 574 8.51 -29.55 -16.98
CA LEU A 574 9.50 -28.66 -17.60
C LEU A 574 8.95 -27.97 -18.85
N TYR A 575 8.15 -28.68 -19.65
CA TYR A 575 7.47 -28.09 -20.80
C TYR A 575 6.43 -27.04 -20.37
N ALA A 576 5.66 -27.30 -19.32
CA ALA A 576 4.71 -26.34 -18.75
C ALA A 576 5.43 -25.08 -18.25
N THR A 577 6.52 -25.22 -17.47
CA THR A 577 7.34 -24.09 -17.01
C THR A 577 7.95 -23.31 -18.16
N LEU A 578 8.50 -23.96 -19.18
CA LEU A 578 9.02 -23.27 -20.38
C LEU A 578 7.93 -22.50 -21.13
N SER A 579 6.72 -23.04 -21.18
CA SER A 579 5.58 -22.39 -21.84
C SER A 579 5.05 -21.23 -21.01
N LEU A 580 5.02 -21.36 -19.68
CA LEU A 580 4.75 -20.28 -18.73
C LEU A 580 5.73 -19.12 -18.90
N LEU A 581 7.03 -19.41 -18.96
CA LEU A 581 8.08 -18.38 -19.09
C LEU A 581 8.04 -17.66 -20.44
N LYS A 582 7.62 -18.35 -21.50
CA LYS A 582 7.38 -17.76 -22.83
C LYS A 582 6.10 -16.92 -22.87
N ALA A 583 5.07 -17.31 -22.13
CA ALA A 583 3.83 -16.55 -22.03
C ALA A 583 4.01 -15.26 -21.22
N ALA A 584 4.89 -15.27 -20.20
CA ALA A 584 5.18 -14.09 -19.40
C ALA A 584 5.90 -13.01 -20.24
N GLN A 585 5.20 -11.92 -20.51
CA GLN A 585 5.81 -10.67 -20.97
C GLN A 585 6.15 -9.81 -19.75
N PHE A 586 7.26 -9.09 -19.82
CA PHE A 586 7.73 -8.23 -18.73
C PHE A 586 8.14 -6.91 -19.35
N GLU A 587 7.32 -5.90 -19.14
CA GLU A 587 7.54 -4.51 -19.52
C GLU A 587 8.37 -3.78 -18.46
N ILE A 588 8.94 -4.53 -17.51
CA ILE A 588 9.68 -3.98 -16.39
C ILE A 588 11.12 -3.63 -16.79
N LEU A 589 11.55 -2.46 -16.33
CA LEU A 589 12.90 -1.93 -16.52
C LEU A 589 13.88 -2.57 -15.53
N ASN A 590 14.49 -3.69 -15.93
CA ASN A 590 15.70 -4.18 -15.27
C ASN A 590 16.94 -3.40 -15.73
N GLN A 591 18.07 -3.57 -15.04
CA GLN A 591 19.32 -2.88 -15.38
C GLN A 591 19.71 -3.05 -16.86
N ALA A 592 19.57 -4.26 -17.42
CA ALA A 592 19.95 -4.57 -18.78
C ALA A 592 19.12 -3.79 -19.81
N LYS A 593 17.78 -3.85 -19.68
CA LYS A 593 16.84 -3.16 -20.56
C LYS A 593 16.95 -1.66 -20.45
N LEU A 594 16.94 -1.14 -19.22
CA LEU A 594 17.05 0.30 -18.97
C LEU A 594 18.33 0.89 -19.61
N SER A 595 19.46 0.20 -19.46
CA SER A 595 20.71 0.67 -20.06
C SER A 595 20.68 0.62 -21.60
N LEU A 596 19.98 -0.34 -22.19
CA LEU A 596 19.89 -0.51 -23.63
C LEU A 596 18.92 0.49 -24.26
N ILE A 597 17.77 0.72 -23.61
CA ILE A 597 16.77 1.73 -23.97
C ILE A 597 17.39 3.13 -23.88
N ALA A 598 18.03 3.46 -22.75
CA ALA A 598 18.69 4.74 -22.57
C ALA A 598 19.79 4.97 -23.62
N LYS A 599 20.58 3.94 -23.95
CA LYS A 599 21.58 4.06 -25.03
C LYS A 599 20.95 4.33 -26.40
N GLN A 600 19.87 3.63 -26.73
CA GLN A 600 19.17 3.84 -28.00
C GLN A 600 18.53 5.23 -28.08
N TYR A 601 17.95 5.71 -26.98
CA TYR A 601 17.41 7.06 -26.92
C TYR A 601 18.50 8.13 -27.09
N ILE A 602 19.69 7.94 -26.49
CA ILE A 602 20.83 8.83 -26.71
C ILE A 602 21.26 8.86 -28.19
N ASP A 603 21.19 7.71 -28.88
CA ASP A 603 21.65 7.58 -30.28
C ASP A 603 20.62 8.08 -31.30
N THR A 604 19.33 7.88 -31.04
CA THR A 604 18.25 8.06 -32.03
C THR A 604 17.23 9.13 -31.64
N GLY A 605 17.14 9.48 -30.35
CA GLY A 605 16.12 10.37 -29.81
C GLY A 605 14.76 9.71 -29.58
N GLU A 606 14.66 8.39 -29.75
CA GLU A 606 13.43 7.60 -29.63
C GLU A 606 13.61 6.40 -28.69
N VAL A 607 12.56 6.07 -27.94
CA VAL A 607 12.49 4.88 -27.09
C VAL A 607 12.00 3.67 -27.90
N PRO A 608 12.73 2.53 -27.89
CA PRO A 608 12.30 1.31 -28.56
C PRO A 608 11.12 0.64 -27.84
N THR A 609 10.32 -0.09 -28.60
CA THR A 609 9.37 -1.08 -28.09
C THR A 609 10.08 -2.35 -27.61
N MET A 610 9.41 -3.15 -26.78
CA MET A 610 9.93 -4.44 -26.31
C MET A 610 10.28 -5.40 -27.48
N ASP A 611 9.49 -5.39 -28.56
CA ASP A 611 9.71 -6.24 -29.73
C ASP A 611 11.00 -5.90 -30.48
N GLU A 612 11.36 -4.62 -30.55
CA GLU A 612 12.60 -4.15 -31.18
C GLU A 612 13.85 -4.55 -30.39
N LEU A 613 13.71 -4.90 -29.11
CA LEU A 613 14.82 -5.30 -28.24
C LEU A 613 15.08 -6.81 -28.20
N LYS A 614 14.15 -7.65 -28.65
CA LYS A 614 14.22 -9.12 -28.55
C LYS A 614 15.52 -9.71 -29.09
N ASP A 615 16.05 -9.17 -30.19
CA ASP A 615 17.28 -9.68 -30.82
C ASP A 615 18.56 -9.35 -30.04
N ARG A 616 18.49 -8.46 -29.05
CA ARG A 616 19.64 -8.01 -28.25
C ARG A 616 19.75 -8.73 -26.91
N GLU A 617 18.66 -9.34 -26.46
CA GLU A 617 18.57 -10.04 -25.18
C GLU A 617 19.04 -11.53 -25.28
N ILE A 618 19.41 -12.13 -24.14
CA ILE A 618 19.65 -13.57 -23.98
C ILE A 618 18.90 -14.12 -22.76
N GLY A 619 18.76 -15.45 -22.72
CA GLY A 619 17.93 -16.12 -21.72
C GLY A 619 16.46 -15.86 -22.01
N PHE A 620 15.71 -15.38 -21.02
CA PHE A 620 14.29 -15.05 -21.16
C PHE A 620 14.01 -13.54 -21.26
N GLY A 621 15.01 -12.75 -21.66
CA GLY A 621 14.89 -11.29 -21.81
C GLY A 621 15.54 -10.47 -20.68
N GLU A 622 16.36 -11.12 -19.84
CA GLU A 622 16.89 -10.51 -18.61
C GLU A 622 18.38 -10.16 -18.70
N TRP A 623 19.06 -10.64 -19.74
CA TRP A 623 20.51 -10.51 -19.94
C TRP A 623 20.83 -9.96 -21.34
N ILE A 624 22.04 -9.45 -21.54
CA ILE A 624 22.53 -8.93 -22.83
C ILE A 624 23.55 -9.89 -23.46
N LYS A 625 23.51 -10.07 -24.79
CA LYS A 625 24.47 -10.91 -25.55
C LYS A 625 25.94 -10.57 -25.21
N PRO A 626 26.78 -11.55 -24.79
CA PRO A 626 28.19 -11.30 -24.49
C PRO A 626 28.97 -10.91 -25.75
N GLY A 627 29.91 -9.97 -25.63
CA GLY A 627 30.81 -9.57 -26.73
C GLY A 627 30.23 -8.58 -27.75
N LYS A 628 28.96 -8.20 -27.61
CA LYS A 628 28.28 -7.16 -28.41
C LYS A 628 27.50 -6.18 -27.52
N SER A 629 28.08 -5.69 -26.42
CA SER A 629 27.41 -4.64 -25.63
C SER A 629 27.37 -3.36 -26.47
N PRO A 630 26.19 -2.87 -26.93
CA PRO A 630 26.10 -1.63 -27.71
C PRO A 630 26.44 -0.39 -26.86
N ILE A 631 26.53 -0.57 -25.54
CA ILE A 631 26.71 0.47 -24.54
C ILE A 631 28.20 0.84 -24.37
N GLY A 632 29.11 -0.08 -24.70
CA GLY A 632 30.56 0.15 -24.62
C GLY A 632 31.14 0.22 -23.19
N VAL A 633 30.32 0.36 -22.16
CA VAL A 633 30.71 0.42 -20.73
C VAL A 633 29.91 -0.56 -19.88
N LYS A 634 30.50 -1.00 -18.77
CA LYS A 634 29.78 -1.74 -17.74
C LYS A 634 29.24 -0.78 -16.68
N VAL A 635 27.92 -0.68 -16.56
CA VAL A 635 27.27 0.07 -15.48
C VAL A 635 27.04 -0.86 -14.28
N ARG A 636 27.19 -0.35 -13.05
CA ARG A 636 26.85 -1.05 -11.80
C ARG A 636 25.95 -0.15 -10.96
N LEU A 637 24.76 -0.64 -10.61
CA LEU A 637 23.77 0.11 -9.84
C LEU A 637 23.84 -0.30 -8.36
N GLY A 638 24.09 0.67 -7.49
CA GLY A 638 24.10 0.57 -6.02
C GLY A 638 25.00 -0.51 -5.40
N GLY A 639 26.25 -0.57 -5.85
CA GLY A 639 27.28 -1.36 -5.17
C GLY A 639 27.79 -0.71 -3.86
N PRO A 640 28.67 -1.39 -3.10
CA PRO A 640 29.26 -0.82 -1.91
C PRO A 640 30.01 0.49 -2.21
N ALA A 641 29.87 1.49 -1.34
CA ALA A 641 30.50 2.80 -1.56
C ALA A 641 32.04 2.71 -1.66
N SER A 642 32.65 1.78 -0.93
CA SER A 642 34.09 1.47 -0.97
C SER A 642 34.55 0.94 -2.34
N ASP A 643 33.64 0.33 -3.10
CA ASP A 643 33.89 -0.24 -4.42
C ASP A 643 33.85 0.83 -5.52
N ALA A 644 32.96 1.82 -5.34
CA ALA A 644 32.70 2.94 -6.25
C ALA A 644 33.67 4.12 -6.02
N PHE A 645 33.96 4.46 -4.77
CA PHE A 645 34.80 5.62 -4.40
C PHE A 645 35.96 5.18 -3.52
N ARG A 646 37.17 5.15 -4.10
CA ARG A 646 38.38 4.70 -3.39
C ARG A 646 39.13 5.84 -2.71
N ARG A 647 38.91 7.08 -3.14
CA ARG A 647 39.58 8.28 -2.62
C ARG A 647 38.54 9.35 -2.31
N SER A 648 38.77 10.12 -1.25
CA SER A 648 37.90 11.24 -0.85
C SER A 648 37.71 12.26 -1.98
N GLY A 649 38.76 12.52 -2.78
CA GLY A 649 38.67 13.40 -3.95
C GLY A 649 37.74 12.90 -5.06
N ASP A 650 37.49 11.59 -5.18
CA ASP A 650 36.53 11.05 -6.16
C ASP A 650 35.08 11.44 -5.77
N ILE A 651 34.81 11.46 -4.46
CA ILE A 651 33.51 11.84 -3.89
C ILE A 651 33.28 13.35 -4.05
N GLN A 652 34.25 14.18 -3.65
CA GLN A 652 34.14 15.64 -3.72
C GLN A 652 33.85 16.14 -5.14
N ARG A 653 34.50 15.54 -6.14
CA ARG A 653 34.28 15.90 -7.56
C ARG A 653 32.87 15.56 -8.03
N SER A 654 32.36 14.40 -7.65
CA SER A 654 30.99 14.00 -8.01
C SER A 654 29.95 14.88 -7.30
N LEU A 655 30.15 15.15 -6.01
CA LEU A 655 29.31 16.05 -5.20
C LEU A 655 29.30 17.49 -5.71
N SER A 656 30.39 17.97 -6.31
CA SER A 656 30.47 19.34 -6.81
C SER A 656 29.47 19.67 -7.92
N VAL A 657 28.93 18.64 -8.59
CA VAL A 657 27.91 18.79 -9.64
C VAL A 657 26.58 18.17 -9.22
N LEU A 658 26.61 17.03 -8.52
CA LEU A 658 25.43 16.21 -8.23
C LEU A 658 24.87 16.40 -6.81
N SER A 659 25.14 17.53 -6.15
CA SER A 659 24.70 17.77 -4.76
C SER A 659 23.18 17.75 -4.57
N ASN A 660 22.42 17.99 -5.63
CA ASN A 660 20.95 18.08 -5.62
C ASN A 660 20.28 16.83 -6.21
N GLU A 661 21.05 15.79 -6.54
CA GLU A 661 20.52 14.54 -7.08
C GLU A 661 20.55 13.45 -5.99
N ASN A 662 19.60 12.52 -6.05
CA ASN A 662 19.59 11.33 -5.17
C ASN A 662 20.58 10.24 -5.60
N TYR A 663 21.56 10.56 -6.46
CA TYR A 663 22.57 9.62 -6.91
C TYR A 663 23.92 10.29 -7.16
N LEU A 664 24.98 9.51 -6.98
CA LEU A 664 26.36 9.86 -7.32
C LEU A 664 26.94 8.77 -8.20
N PHE A 665 27.89 9.10 -9.07
CA PHE A 665 28.59 8.07 -9.83
C PHE A 665 30.07 8.37 -10.00
N ASN A 666 30.85 7.31 -10.25
CA ASN A 666 32.26 7.41 -10.55
C ASN A 666 32.62 6.50 -11.73
N TYR A 667 33.56 6.96 -12.57
CA TYR A 667 34.05 6.19 -13.72
C TYR A 667 35.45 5.62 -13.47
N HIS A 668 35.56 4.29 -13.54
CA HIS A 668 36.82 3.57 -13.43
C HIS A 668 37.41 3.24 -14.79
N GLN A 669 38.17 4.17 -15.38
CA GLN A 669 38.76 4.06 -16.72
C GLN A 669 39.50 2.73 -16.97
N LYS A 670 40.31 2.24 -16.02
CA LYS A 670 41.07 0.98 -16.19
C LYS A 670 40.18 -0.27 -16.33
N ARG A 671 39.02 -0.28 -15.66
CA ARG A 671 38.08 -1.40 -15.67
C ARG A 671 36.97 -1.20 -16.71
N ASN A 672 36.84 0.02 -17.24
CA ASN A 672 35.73 0.47 -18.06
C ASN A 672 34.37 0.21 -17.37
N VAL A 673 34.27 0.64 -16.11
CA VAL A 673 33.10 0.45 -15.24
C VAL A 673 32.64 1.81 -14.71
N ILE A 674 31.34 2.07 -14.74
CA ILE A 674 30.71 3.18 -14.00
C ILE A 674 29.95 2.59 -12.83
N ASP A 675 30.23 3.09 -11.63
CA ASP A 675 29.54 2.74 -10.41
C ASP A 675 28.60 3.88 -10.00
N ILE A 676 27.33 3.56 -9.79
CA ILE A 676 26.31 4.50 -9.30
C ILE A 676 25.96 4.13 -7.86
N LEU A 677 25.90 5.14 -6.98
CA LEU A 677 25.38 5.06 -5.63
C LEU A 677 24.11 5.87 -5.53
N TYR A 678 23.18 5.41 -4.69
CA TYR A 678 21.89 6.05 -4.47
C TYR A 678 21.76 6.52 -3.04
N HIS A 679 21.06 7.64 -2.85
CA HIS A 679 20.57 8.08 -1.55
C HIS A 679 19.51 7.11 -1.02
N SER A 680 19.25 7.09 0.30
CA SER A 680 18.20 6.25 0.89
C SER A 680 16.81 6.57 0.34
N ASP A 681 16.64 7.79 -0.14
CA ASP A 681 15.35 8.35 -0.59
C ASP A 681 15.22 8.29 -2.11
N ALA A 682 16.11 7.57 -2.81
CA ALA A 682 16.07 7.45 -4.26
C ALA A 682 14.85 6.62 -4.73
N GLU A 683 14.10 7.18 -5.67
CA GLU A 683 12.92 6.56 -6.28
C GLU A 683 13.20 6.02 -7.69
N SER A 684 12.24 5.32 -8.32
CA SER A 684 12.38 4.75 -9.67
C SER A 684 12.87 5.77 -10.70
N ASN A 685 12.36 7.00 -10.65
CA ASN A 685 12.80 8.08 -11.53
C ASN A 685 14.28 8.45 -11.34
N ASP A 686 14.79 8.45 -10.09
CA ASP A 686 16.21 8.70 -9.83
C ASP A 686 17.08 7.60 -10.44
N ILE A 687 16.63 6.35 -10.41
CA ILE A 687 17.32 5.22 -11.03
C ILE A 687 17.37 5.40 -12.55
N ILE A 688 16.22 5.68 -13.19
CA ILE A 688 16.11 5.90 -14.64
C ILE A 688 16.99 7.06 -15.06
N LYS A 689 16.89 8.19 -14.36
CA LYS A 689 17.68 9.40 -14.60
C LYS A 689 19.17 9.14 -14.45
N SER A 690 19.58 8.39 -13.42
CA SER A 690 20.98 8.05 -13.21
C SER A 690 21.57 7.24 -14.36
N VAL A 691 20.83 6.25 -14.89
CA VAL A 691 21.29 5.42 -16.00
C VAL A 691 21.38 6.25 -17.28
N LEU A 692 20.38 7.08 -17.58
CA LEU A 692 20.41 8.00 -18.72
C LEU A 692 21.62 8.95 -18.62
N HIS A 693 21.85 9.53 -17.44
CA HIS A 693 22.96 10.44 -17.17
C HIS A 693 24.32 9.76 -17.40
N VAL A 694 24.59 8.62 -16.76
CA VAL A 694 25.91 7.98 -16.86
C VAL A 694 26.21 7.49 -18.27
N LEU A 695 25.20 7.08 -19.02
CA LEU A 695 25.37 6.69 -20.41
C LEU A 695 25.61 7.89 -21.31
N LYS A 696 24.95 9.03 -21.05
CA LYS A 696 25.26 10.26 -21.78
C LYS A 696 26.65 10.80 -21.46
N PHE A 697 27.08 10.69 -20.20
CA PHE A 697 28.44 10.97 -19.78
C PHE A 697 29.44 10.10 -20.55
N TYR A 698 29.18 8.79 -20.63
CA TYR A 698 30.07 7.86 -21.32
C TYR A 698 30.10 8.11 -22.84
N ASP A 699 28.96 8.41 -23.46
CA ASP A 699 28.86 8.79 -24.87
C ASP A 699 29.70 10.04 -25.19
N SER A 700 29.55 11.08 -24.37
CA SER A 700 30.32 12.34 -24.48
C SER A 700 31.82 12.12 -24.25
N LEU A 701 32.18 11.15 -23.41
CA LEU A 701 33.55 10.73 -23.16
C LEU A 701 34.12 9.92 -24.34
N ALA A 702 33.36 8.98 -24.88
CA ALA A 702 33.77 8.10 -25.97
C ALA A 702 34.06 8.88 -27.26
N ALA A 703 33.27 9.92 -27.54
CA ALA A 703 33.50 10.84 -28.66
C ALA A 703 34.83 11.63 -28.55
N LYS A 704 35.40 11.81 -27.35
CA LYS A 704 36.51 12.76 -27.10
C LYS A 704 37.81 12.14 -26.55
N VAL A 705 37.78 11.00 -25.87
CA VAL A 705 38.93 10.49 -25.06
C VAL A 705 39.34 9.06 -25.42
N LEU A 706 38.38 8.16 -25.67
CA LEU A 706 38.70 6.76 -25.96
C LEU A 706 39.44 6.57 -27.29
N ALA A 707 39.25 7.50 -28.24
CA ALA A 707 40.02 7.54 -29.49
C ALA A 707 41.53 7.76 -29.27
N ASN A 708 41.92 8.49 -28.22
CA ASN A 708 43.31 8.92 -27.97
C ASN A 708 43.97 8.24 -26.75
N LYS A 709 43.26 7.38 -26.01
CA LYS A 709 43.71 6.70 -24.78
C LYS A 709 44.26 7.65 -23.68
N GLU A 710 43.83 8.91 -23.67
CA GLU A 710 44.26 9.88 -22.67
C GLU A 710 43.66 9.57 -21.28
N LYS A 711 44.44 9.85 -20.23
CA LYS A 711 43.94 9.80 -18.86
C LYS A 711 43.01 10.99 -18.62
N ILE A 712 41.84 10.74 -18.03
CA ILE A 712 40.90 11.80 -17.67
C ILE A 712 41.41 12.45 -16.37
N ASP A 713 41.71 13.74 -16.43
CA ASP A 713 42.00 14.55 -15.24
C ASP A 713 40.70 14.97 -14.52
N ASP A 714 40.88 15.57 -13.34
CA ASP A 714 39.78 15.88 -12.45
C ASP A 714 38.88 17.00 -12.98
N GLU A 715 39.45 18.02 -13.62
CA GLU A 715 38.70 19.14 -14.22
C GLU A 715 37.87 18.68 -15.42
N ARG A 716 38.44 17.84 -16.28
CA ARG A 716 37.76 17.28 -17.45
C ARG A 716 36.64 16.34 -17.05
N PHE A 717 36.82 15.55 -15.99
CA PHE A 717 35.74 14.73 -15.44
C PHE A 717 34.57 15.60 -14.99
N VAL A 718 34.81 16.60 -14.14
CA VAL A 718 33.77 17.50 -13.61
C VAL A 718 33.04 18.22 -14.75
N LYS A 719 33.78 18.72 -15.76
CA LYS A 719 33.19 19.35 -16.94
C LYS A 719 32.25 18.42 -17.70
N LEU A 720 32.66 17.18 -17.94
CA LEU A 720 31.83 16.19 -18.65
C LEU A 720 30.58 15.79 -17.84
N VAL A 721 30.71 15.65 -16.52
CA VAL A 721 29.56 15.40 -15.64
C VAL A 721 28.58 16.58 -15.72
N HIS A 722 29.06 17.82 -15.68
CA HIS A 722 28.20 18.99 -15.80
C HIS A 722 27.50 19.08 -17.18
N GLU A 723 28.21 18.85 -18.28
CA GLU A 723 27.63 18.85 -19.64
C GLU A 723 26.56 17.76 -19.80
N SER A 724 26.84 16.54 -19.33
CA SER A 724 25.90 15.42 -19.44
C SER A 724 24.72 15.53 -18.48
N HIS A 725 24.90 16.13 -17.30
CA HIS A 725 23.82 16.42 -16.35
C HIS A 725 22.82 17.42 -16.91
N GLY A 726 23.31 18.52 -17.50
CA GLY A 726 22.48 19.53 -18.17
C GLY A 726 21.62 18.91 -19.27
N TRP A 727 22.24 18.15 -20.17
CA TRP A 727 21.51 17.42 -21.22
C TRP A 727 20.46 16.45 -20.65
N THR A 728 20.81 15.73 -19.58
CA THR A 728 19.90 14.77 -18.95
C THR A 728 18.67 15.48 -18.40
N ASN A 729 18.84 16.60 -17.68
CA ASN A 729 17.71 17.35 -17.11
C ASN A 729 16.76 17.89 -18.19
N GLU A 730 17.30 18.33 -19.33
CA GLU A 730 16.49 18.82 -20.47
C GLU A 730 15.70 17.70 -21.16
N ASN A 731 16.25 16.47 -21.21
CA ASN A 731 15.69 15.37 -22.00
C ASN A 731 14.96 14.32 -21.15
N PHE A 732 15.10 14.33 -19.83
CA PHE A 732 14.55 13.30 -18.94
C PHE A 732 13.02 13.26 -18.97
N GLY A 733 12.36 14.42 -18.95
CA GLY A 733 10.88 14.47 -19.02
C GLY A 733 10.32 13.84 -20.30
N LYS A 734 10.97 14.10 -21.44
CA LYS A 734 10.60 13.45 -22.72
C LYS A 734 10.90 11.95 -22.68
N PHE A 735 12.06 11.55 -22.17
CA PHE A 735 12.45 10.15 -22.10
C PHE A 735 11.47 9.31 -21.28
N VAL A 736 10.99 9.82 -20.13
CA VAL A 736 9.98 9.14 -19.31
C VAL A 736 8.63 9.09 -20.00
N ALA A 737 8.18 10.19 -20.63
CA ALA A 737 6.94 10.19 -21.41
C ALA A 737 7.00 9.18 -22.58
N ASP A 738 8.13 9.10 -23.29
CA ASP A 738 8.33 8.15 -24.38
C ASP A 738 8.41 6.68 -23.86
N LEU A 739 8.86 6.46 -22.62
CA LEU A 739 8.80 5.13 -21.96
C LEU A 739 7.33 4.73 -21.73
N ASP A 740 6.54 5.63 -21.13
CA ASP A 740 5.13 5.39 -20.82
C ASP A 740 4.30 5.18 -22.09
N ASP A 741 4.53 5.98 -23.14
CA ASP A 741 3.87 5.87 -24.46
C ASP A 741 4.18 4.55 -25.18
N LYS A 742 5.25 3.86 -24.79
CA LYS A 742 5.70 2.57 -25.34
C LYS A 742 5.41 1.40 -24.40
N ASP A 743 4.52 1.60 -23.42
CA ASP A 743 4.07 0.64 -22.43
C ASP A 743 5.19 0.11 -21.50
N TRP A 744 6.31 0.82 -21.36
CA TRP A 744 7.32 0.49 -20.35
C TRP A 744 6.87 0.93 -18.97
N GLN A 745 6.98 0.05 -17.97
CA GLN A 745 6.64 0.39 -16.58
C GLN A 745 7.77 1.22 -15.95
N SER A 746 7.66 2.55 -16.04
CA SER A 746 8.65 3.51 -15.50
C SER A 746 8.61 3.65 -13.98
N ASP A 747 7.50 3.25 -13.35
CA ASP A 747 7.26 3.26 -11.91
C ASP A 747 7.92 2.10 -11.17
N VAL A 748 8.24 1.00 -11.87
CA VAL A 748 8.86 -0.20 -11.30
C VAL A 748 10.22 -0.48 -11.96
N VAL A 749 11.31 -0.19 -11.24
CA VAL A 749 12.69 -0.40 -11.73
C VAL A 749 13.43 -1.38 -10.83
N PHE A 750 13.91 -2.49 -11.40
CA PHE A 750 14.71 -3.48 -10.67
C PHE A 750 16.21 -3.30 -10.96
N TRP A 751 16.97 -2.94 -9.92
CA TRP A 751 18.37 -2.52 -10.09
C TRP A 751 19.37 -3.11 -9.08
N LYS A 752 18.93 -3.75 -7.99
CA LYS A 752 19.84 -4.31 -6.97
C LYS A 752 20.32 -5.71 -7.34
N ASP A 753 21.37 -5.80 -8.16
CA ASP A 753 21.95 -7.09 -8.58
C ASP A 753 23.14 -7.59 -7.75
N ARG A 754 23.48 -6.98 -6.59
CA ARG A 754 24.61 -7.42 -5.74
C ARG A 754 24.47 -7.10 -4.26
#